data_AF-A0A810Q2Q2-F1
#
_entry.id   AF-A0A810Q2Q2-F1
#
_cell.length_a   1.000
_cell.length_b   1.000
_cell.length_c   1.000
_cell.angle_alpha   90.00
_cell.angle_beta   90.00
_cell.angle_gamma   90.00
#
_symmetry.space_group_name_H-M   'P 1'
#
loop_
_entity.id
_entity.type
_entity.pdbx_description
1 polymer ?
#
loop_
_entity_poly.entity_id
_entity_poly.type
_entity_poly.pdbx_seq_one_letter_code
_entity_poly.pdbx_strand_id
1 'polypeptide(L)'
;MQHRRPRLMVKILAFVLAVSLVFPVSAFASVADLADDTRAPGKSLANTYPNLPVDWQVSLAEDTKDVTVKVPVSLTADELTAAIEAQSISFSLVRDGERQYLNPEKFPNPWEGGTLDQWVTQNTQKTVQMFDIKEMVVETDNDGKVYLKVLMDINCYFYNARVNDGVGDVDYSAPHNNGGAYLDVCGYFNFNAIVAEKTVGSVATKVVPYDTFRTIYELYDDVDALANAETDLYVSRESMGRSTTDGYDIPYVIIADQKASVDRWLEYTELVEQDPDLVLAQLKEGKWDDLRVPMFASNVHSNENAAVNGILEFGHMLLENETVDVKTLTGFTEAGKALLAEEMARNNAKTPDLIKDYASYLGYIRGENGYNHWTTSGSSKGLYSGQLDLEKYYNVESETVNIKELLTDVFVVIVPEQNVEGYEHMTRTTGQGYDPNRDEANQTLFEDANAMALVNKFNPMVFTEIHGRVDAVLIEPCTPPHEPNYEYDLIAEQFIKLGEAVGVGAIANNPDHNSFEMPFRDFLRGNETSPTGKEWTQPWDDMTTAYGSQYPVLIGTAGITWELPVYSDISAEYMVPYGLMTQAMFIRDNKISMLENQAKLFSRGVNNTNSNADVAPWYVNQYDETGAQAELMRPVYDGEGQNGNFYPECYIIPLDRDNQKNLFDAAAELKYLTRNDVKVNVATESFVYDGVTYPEGTTVISMYQAKRSLANSQLYDGTFISVWSGLYSESFAQRSHARGYDRIIVAEPAAYETIMQSCQATIDYEGTLAALAECTADFDGVENADVIIDNVSNDSANAVNALLNAGKTVAMITEGEEKGNFLCSYEDFLTIADEYVVTATGVYGANYKAAVIDNPTVYLPGKPANNTSGYVETTLRSGSYNYRFDWLALTNMGFTVTDDLSAANVIVGSRALNDEALGAVKAGTPYMGYTSTAVSRVGELVDLELSSCEMGTDFLGRVVYPNNTLINATYINEGDDVMYEYGTYWFSEIPDGATVLVQNAGKDPLQGCICLTDDGLVKQFETYNNGVVGFEYQSGNMDIALFANVLNHKIHQTDEFTFISNFIFSRSLSAVAYEGVQQPENPEPGNPDPKPDPKPGDSGTTDPKPTTPPETGDTSNVMLWVAVAVISCGMIPAAVVVLKRKAR
;
A
#
# COMPACT_ATOMS: atom_id res chain seq x y z
N MET A 1 -50.89 -42.90 19.82
CA MET A 1 -50.74 -41.63 20.55
C MET A 1 -49.39 -41.65 21.26
N GLN A 2 -48.57 -40.64 20.96
CA GLN A 2 -47.41 -40.11 21.69
C GLN A 2 -46.33 -41.07 22.21
N HIS A 3 -45.11 -40.91 21.68
CA HIS A 3 -43.90 -40.95 22.48
C HIS A 3 -42.85 -39.92 22.01
N ARG A 4 -42.12 -39.43 23.01
CA ARG A 4 -41.16 -38.32 23.09
C ARG A 4 -39.88 -38.48 22.23
N ARG A 5 -39.27 -37.35 21.81
CA ARG A 5 -37.86 -36.94 22.08
C ARG A 5 -37.55 -35.51 21.52
N PRO A 6 -36.43 -34.84 21.90
CA PRO A 6 -36.45 -33.52 22.52
C PRO A 6 -35.97 -32.33 21.65
N ARG A 7 -36.50 -31.16 21.99
CA ARG A 7 -36.24 -29.81 21.45
C ARG A 7 -34.88 -29.18 21.84
N LEU A 8 -33.89 -29.96 22.28
CA LEU A 8 -32.64 -29.41 22.84
C LEU A 8 -31.48 -29.38 21.82
N MET A 9 -31.38 -30.38 20.94
CA MET A 9 -30.23 -30.52 20.03
C MET A 9 -30.29 -29.57 18.81
N VAL A 10 -31.50 -29.25 18.33
CA VAL A 10 -31.69 -28.34 17.18
C VAL A 10 -31.46 -26.87 17.55
N LYS A 11 -31.64 -26.50 18.83
CA LYS A 11 -31.32 -25.16 19.32
C LYS A 11 -29.83 -24.99 19.61
N ILE A 12 -29.14 -26.06 20.01
CA ILE A 12 -27.68 -26.06 20.16
C ILE A 12 -27.02 -26.03 18.78
N LEU A 13 -27.52 -26.75 17.78
CA LEU A 13 -26.97 -26.70 16.43
C LEU A 13 -27.18 -25.33 15.75
N ALA A 14 -28.33 -24.68 15.97
CA ALA A 14 -28.57 -23.32 15.47
C ALA A 14 -27.81 -22.24 16.25
N PHE A 15 -27.48 -22.48 17.52
CA PHE A 15 -26.60 -21.60 18.30
C PHE A 15 -25.13 -21.81 17.92
N VAL A 16 -24.69 -23.04 17.62
CA VAL A 16 -23.35 -23.30 17.06
C VAL A 16 -23.22 -22.74 15.63
N LEU A 17 -24.28 -22.78 14.82
CA LEU A 17 -24.31 -22.10 13.51
C LEU A 17 -24.32 -20.56 13.61
N ALA A 18 -24.78 -20.00 14.73
CA ALA A 18 -24.70 -18.57 15.02
C ALA A 18 -23.36 -18.17 15.67
N VAL A 19 -22.71 -19.12 16.36
CA VAL A 19 -21.34 -18.98 16.88
C VAL A 19 -20.30 -19.11 15.75
N SER A 20 -20.61 -19.80 14.65
CA SER A 20 -19.81 -19.75 13.41
C SER A 20 -20.09 -18.52 12.52
N LEU A 21 -20.91 -17.57 12.99
CA LEU A 21 -21.28 -16.35 12.23
C LEU A 21 -20.81 -15.03 12.88
N VAL A 22 -19.99 -15.06 13.94
CA VAL A 22 -19.39 -13.83 14.52
C VAL A 22 -17.99 -14.10 15.10
N PHE A 23 -17.17 -14.87 14.38
CA PHE A 23 -15.71 -14.72 14.56
C PHE A 23 -15.21 -13.95 13.34
N PRO A 24 -14.58 -12.78 13.51
CA PRO A 24 -13.67 -12.33 12.47
C PRO A 24 -12.66 -13.47 12.30
N VAL A 25 -12.51 -13.95 11.07
CA VAL A 25 -11.34 -14.76 10.71
C VAL A 25 -10.16 -13.80 10.83
N SER A 26 -9.67 -13.63 12.05
CA SER A 26 -8.40 -12.97 12.31
C SER A 26 -7.35 -13.88 11.70
N ALA A 27 -6.58 -13.33 10.75
CA ALA A 27 -5.53 -13.99 10.01
C ALA A 27 -4.62 -14.81 10.93
N PHE A 28 -4.47 -16.10 10.64
CA PHE A 28 -3.42 -16.93 11.20
C PHE A 28 -2.51 -17.28 10.03
N ALA A 29 -1.27 -16.78 10.04
CA ALA A 29 -0.29 -17.24 9.06
C ALA A 29 -0.25 -18.77 9.13
N SER A 30 -0.46 -19.39 7.97
CA SER A 30 -0.59 -20.83 7.82
C SER A 30 -0.20 -21.18 6.39
N VAL A 31 0.04 -22.46 6.13
CA VAL A 31 0.27 -22.97 4.76
C VAL A 31 -0.86 -22.53 3.81
N ALA A 32 -2.09 -22.47 4.32
CA ALA A 32 -3.25 -22.02 3.54
C ALA A 32 -3.15 -20.54 3.15
N ASP A 33 -2.75 -19.67 4.07
CA ASP A 33 -2.58 -18.22 3.80
C ASP A 33 -1.39 -17.98 2.85
N LEU A 34 -0.31 -18.74 3.02
CA LEU A 34 0.84 -18.69 2.13
C LEU A 34 0.47 -19.12 0.70
N ALA A 35 -0.40 -20.12 0.53
CA ALA A 35 -0.88 -20.58 -0.76
C ALA A 35 -2.11 -19.81 -1.32
N ASP A 36 -2.66 -18.85 -0.58
CA ASP A 36 -3.88 -18.14 -0.98
C ASP A 36 -3.67 -17.26 -2.22
N ASP A 37 -4.48 -17.46 -3.26
CA ASP A 37 -4.48 -16.57 -4.44
C ASP A 37 -5.46 -15.41 -4.23
N THR A 38 -4.91 -14.28 -3.80
CA THR A 38 -5.64 -13.03 -3.55
C THR A 38 -6.21 -12.41 -4.82
N ARG A 39 -5.76 -12.85 -6.00
CA ARG A 39 -6.23 -12.38 -7.32
C ARG A 39 -7.57 -12.98 -7.71
N ALA A 40 -8.08 -13.96 -6.94
CA ALA A 40 -9.44 -14.46 -7.14
C ALA A 40 -10.47 -13.34 -6.87
N PRO A 41 -11.48 -13.15 -7.74
CA PRO A 41 -12.47 -12.10 -7.56
C PRO A 41 -13.19 -12.18 -6.22
N GLY A 42 -13.35 -11.02 -5.57
CA GLY A 42 -14.06 -10.88 -4.32
C GLY A 42 -15.57 -10.75 -4.47
N LYS A 43 -16.22 -10.26 -3.41
CA LYS A 43 -17.65 -9.94 -3.38
C LYS A 43 -17.92 -8.62 -4.09
N SER A 44 -18.78 -8.62 -5.10
CA SER A 44 -19.27 -7.39 -5.73
C SER A 44 -20.30 -6.64 -4.85
N LEU A 45 -20.26 -5.31 -4.88
CA LEU A 45 -21.22 -4.41 -4.23
C LEU A 45 -22.29 -3.85 -5.18
N ALA A 46 -22.23 -4.18 -6.48
CA ALA A 46 -23.21 -3.75 -7.48
C ALA A 46 -24.65 -4.09 -7.05
N ASN A 47 -25.59 -3.21 -7.36
CA ASN A 47 -27.02 -3.31 -7.06
C ASN A 47 -27.38 -3.38 -5.56
N THR A 48 -26.44 -3.12 -4.64
CA THR A 48 -26.73 -3.11 -3.19
C THR A 48 -27.57 -1.89 -2.81
N TYR A 49 -27.08 -0.69 -3.15
CA TYR A 49 -27.80 0.59 -3.02
C TYR A 49 -27.61 1.40 -4.32
N PRO A 50 -28.35 1.04 -5.38
CA PRO A 50 -28.10 1.59 -6.71
C PRO A 50 -28.51 3.05 -6.81
N ASN A 51 -27.94 3.77 -7.78
CA ASN A 51 -28.35 5.15 -8.06
C ASN A 51 -29.80 5.17 -8.60
N LEU A 52 -30.73 5.65 -7.78
CA LEU A 52 -32.15 5.74 -8.12
C LEU A 52 -32.49 7.06 -8.82
N PRO A 53 -33.37 7.04 -9.84
CA PRO A 53 -33.84 8.26 -10.50
C PRO A 53 -34.47 9.26 -9.52
N VAL A 54 -34.12 10.53 -9.70
CA VAL A 54 -34.67 11.68 -8.96
C VAL A 54 -35.10 12.78 -9.93
N ASP A 55 -36.01 13.63 -9.47
CA ASP A 55 -36.50 14.77 -10.25
C ASP A 55 -35.58 16.01 -10.11
N TRP A 56 -34.78 16.05 -9.04
CA TRP A 56 -33.88 17.16 -8.70
C TRP A 56 -32.65 16.65 -7.96
N GLN A 57 -31.46 17.10 -8.34
CA GLN A 57 -30.22 16.87 -7.60
C GLN A 57 -29.68 18.19 -7.05
N VAL A 58 -29.10 18.15 -5.85
CA VAL A 58 -28.51 19.30 -5.16
C VAL A 58 -27.07 18.97 -4.82
N SER A 59 -26.14 19.71 -5.43
CA SER A 59 -24.72 19.70 -5.10
C SER A 59 -24.45 20.56 -3.86
N LEU A 60 -23.52 20.10 -3.01
CA LEU A 60 -23.07 20.83 -1.81
C LEU A 60 -21.83 21.70 -2.06
N ALA A 61 -21.09 21.46 -3.14
CA ALA A 61 -19.79 22.09 -3.41
C ALA A 61 -19.82 23.29 -4.36
N GLU A 62 -21.01 23.78 -4.75
CA GLU A 62 -21.13 24.91 -5.68
C GLU A 62 -22.21 25.93 -5.27
N ASP A 63 -22.10 27.15 -5.82
CA ASP A 63 -23.19 28.12 -5.85
C ASP A 63 -23.97 27.98 -7.16
N THR A 64 -25.22 27.53 -7.09
CA THR A 64 -26.09 27.41 -8.27
C THR A 64 -27.10 28.57 -8.30
N LYS A 65 -27.21 29.27 -9.43
CA LYS A 65 -28.15 30.41 -9.59
C LYS A 65 -29.34 30.03 -10.45
N ASP A 66 -30.49 30.63 -10.15
CA ASP A 66 -31.72 30.51 -10.94
C ASP A 66 -32.20 29.04 -11.16
N VAL A 67 -31.98 28.17 -10.18
CA VAL A 67 -32.44 26.76 -10.19
C VAL A 67 -33.95 26.72 -10.22
N THR A 68 -34.50 25.96 -11.17
CA THR A 68 -35.94 25.80 -11.35
C THR A 68 -36.38 24.39 -10.97
N VAL A 69 -37.20 24.27 -9.92
CA VAL A 69 -37.82 23.00 -9.49
C VAL A 69 -39.31 23.01 -9.83
N LYS A 70 -39.78 21.97 -10.53
CA LYS A 70 -41.18 21.83 -10.94
C LYS A 70 -41.91 20.80 -10.07
N VAL A 71 -42.68 21.27 -9.10
CA VAL A 71 -43.37 20.41 -8.12
C VAL A 71 -44.79 20.11 -8.58
N PRO A 72 -45.18 18.84 -8.84
CA PRO A 72 -46.57 18.50 -9.10
C PRO A 72 -47.41 18.71 -7.83
N VAL A 73 -48.55 19.41 -7.94
CA VAL A 73 -49.40 19.70 -6.77
C VAL A 73 -50.80 19.11 -6.89
N SER A 74 -51.42 18.84 -5.74
CA SER A 74 -52.81 18.39 -5.63
C SER A 74 -53.83 19.54 -5.67
N LEU A 75 -53.36 20.79 -5.61
CA LEU A 75 -54.21 21.99 -5.64
C LEU A 75 -54.63 22.34 -7.07
N THR A 76 -55.80 22.97 -7.21
CA THR A 76 -56.17 23.64 -8.46
C THR A 76 -55.28 24.87 -8.71
N ALA A 77 -55.21 25.34 -9.97
CA ALA A 77 -54.43 26.53 -10.32
C ALA A 77 -54.85 27.77 -9.52
N ASP A 78 -56.16 27.95 -9.29
CA ASP A 78 -56.69 29.07 -8.50
C ASP A 78 -56.32 28.96 -7.02
N GLU A 79 -56.41 27.76 -6.42
CA GLU A 79 -56.02 27.51 -5.03
C GLU A 79 -54.52 27.71 -4.82
N LEU A 80 -53.68 27.26 -5.76
CA LEU A 80 -52.24 27.46 -5.70
C LEU A 80 -51.87 28.93 -5.87
N THR A 81 -52.52 29.64 -6.81
CA THR A 81 -52.33 31.10 -6.98
C THR A 81 -52.66 31.85 -5.71
N ALA A 82 -53.80 31.53 -5.08
CA ALA A 82 -54.20 32.13 -3.81
C ALA A 82 -53.20 31.82 -2.68
N ALA A 83 -52.63 30.62 -2.65
CA ALA A 83 -51.62 30.25 -1.66
C ALA A 83 -50.31 31.03 -1.81
N ILE A 84 -49.87 31.29 -3.05
CA ILE A 84 -48.71 32.14 -3.39
C ILE A 84 -48.97 33.59 -2.97
N GLU A 85 -50.11 34.17 -3.37
CA GLU A 85 -50.49 35.56 -3.04
C GLU A 85 -50.59 35.78 -1.52
N ALA A 86 -51.05 34.76 -0.79
CA ALA A 86 -51.11 34.77 0.67
C ALA A 86 -49.77 34.50 1.38
N GLN A 87 -48.69 34.21 0.63
CA GLN A 87 -47.38 33.80 1.16
C GLN A 87 -47.50 32.64 2.17
N SER A 88 -48.39 31.69 1.86
CA SER A 88 -48.78 30.60 2.77
C SER A 88 -48.15 29.24 2.44
N ILE A 89 -47.26 29.23 1.45
CA ILE A 89 -46.49 28.06 1.04
C ILE A 89 -45.20 28.03 1.84
N SER A 90 -44.89 26.88 2.44
CA SER A 90 -43.60 26.58 3.06
C SER A 90 -42.98 25.35 2.39
N PHE A 91 -41.67 25.20 2.52
CA PHE A 91 -40.92 24.13 1.88
C PHE A 91 -40.11 23.34 2.91
N SER A 92 -39.94 22.06 2.64
CA SER A 92 -39.06 21.18 3.41
C SER A 92 -38.32 20.24 2.48
N LEU A 93 -37.13 19.83 2.90
CA LEU A 93 -36.34 18.80 2.28
C LEU A 93 -36.04 17.78 3.38
N VAL A 94 -36.75 16.65 3.35
CA VAL A 94 -36.77 15.63 4.41
C VAL A 94 -36.37 14.27 3.85
N ARG A 95 -35.61 13.49 4.61
CA ARG A 95 -35.01 12.24 4.12
C ARG A 95 -36.07 11.25 3.67
N ASP A 96 -35.79 10.54 2.57
CA ASP A 96 -36.60 9.42 2.09
C ASP A 96 -36.13 8.13 2.78
N GLY A 97 -36.85 7.72 3.83
CA GLY A 97 -36.54 6.49 4.57
C GLY A 97 -36.75 5.18 3.79
N GLU A 98 -37.31 5.23 2.57
CA GLU A 98 -37.47 4.06 1.71
C GLU A 98 -36.27 3.83 0.78
N ARG A 99 -35.43 4.85 0.56
CA ARG A 99 -34.27 4.79 -0.35
C ARG A 99 -32.97 4.84 0.42
N GLN A 100 -32.24 3.73 0.41
CA GLN A 100 -30.93 3.66 1.05
C GLN A 100 -29.84 4.33 0.20
N TYR A 101 -28.88 4.93 0.89
CA TYR A 101 -27.75 5.64 0.28
C TYR A 101 -26.39 5.10 0.73
N LEU A 102 -26.26 4.79 2.03
CA LEU A 102 -25.07 4.19 2.64
C LEU A 102 -25.47 3.03 3.53
N ASN A 103 -24.51 2.16 3.89
CA ASN A 103 -24.73 1.09 4.85
C ASN A 103 -25.03 1.69 6.26
N PRO A 104 -26.22 1.44 6.83
CA PRO A 104 -26.63 2.05 8.11
C PRO A 104 -25.87 1.51 9.33
N GLU A 105 -25.20 0.36 9.24
CA GLU A 105 -24.34 -0.14 10.32
C GLU A 105 -22.99 0.60 10.34
N LYS A 106 -22.46 0.91 9.15
CA LYS A 106 -21.20 1.65 8.97
C LYS A 106 -21.40 3.17 9.14
N PHE A 107 -22.55 3.71 8.72
CA PHE A 107 -22.94 5.13 8.78
C PHE A 107 -24.27 5.31 9.54
N PRO A 108 -24.28 5.22 10.88
CA PRO A 108 -25.52 5.16 11.65
C PRO A 108 -26.17 6.53 11.96
N ASN A 109 -25.59 7.65 11.50
CA ASN A 109 -26.01 8.99 11.89
C ASN A 109 -26.54 9.88 10.74
N PRO A 110 -27.36 9.37 9.79
CA PRO A 110 -27.88 10.19 8.71
C PRO A 110 -28.77 11.32 9.26
N TRP A 111 -28.61 12.52 8.72
CA TRP A 111 -29.47 13.66 9.05
C TRP A 111 -30.82 13.54 8.35
N GLU A 112 -31.91 13.63 9.12
CA GLU A 112 -33.29 13.45 8.64
C GLU A 112 -33.83 14.60 7.77
N GLY A 113 -33.08 15.69 7.63
CA GLY A 113 -33.53 16.91 6.96
C GLY A 113 -34.52 17.71 7.80
N GLY A 114 -35.27 18.60 7.14
CA GLY A 114 -36.09 19.58 7.82
C GLY A 114 -36.76 20.60 6.91
N THR A 115 -37.35 21.65 7.49
CA THR A 115 -37.81 22.83 6.73
C THR A 115 -36.63 23.55 6.09
N LEU A 116 -36.83 24.24 4.96
CA LEU A 116 -35.69 24.85 4.25
C LEU A 116 -34.89 25.86 5.09
N ASP A 117 -35.50 26.52 6.08
CA ASP A 117 -34.79 27.43 7.00
C ASP A 117 -33.81 26.73 7.95
N GLN A 118 -33.94 25.41 8.09
CA GLN A 118 -33.00 24.55 8.83
C GLN A 118 -31.83 24.09 7.95
N TRP A 119 -31.95 24.20 6.63
CA TRP A 119 -30.87 23.94 5.69
C TRP A 119 -29.96 25.18 5.59
N VAL A 120 -29.01 25.24 6.50
CA VAL A 120 -27.99 26.30 6.58
C VAL A 120 -26.62 25.72 6.22
N THR A 121 -25.78 26.55 5.63
CA THR A 121 -24.40 26.17 5.28
C THR A 121 -23.53 25.95 6.52
N GLN A 122 -22.31 25.44 6.35
CA GLN A 122 -21.34 25.26 7.43
C GLN A 122 -20.75 26.57 7.98
N ASN A 123 -21.23 27.74 7.53
CA ASN A 123 -20.75 29.02 8.05
C ASN A 123 -21.13 29.19 9.54
N THR A 124 -20.12 29.21 10.42
CA THR A 124 -20.34 29.37 11.86
C THR A 124 -20.31 30.83 12.34
N GLN A 125 -19.91 31.79 11.48
CA GLN A 125 -19.86 33.21 11.85
C GLN A 125 -21.20 33.91 11.67
N LYS A 126 -21.96 33.51 10.64
CA LYS A 126 -23.31 34.00 10.36
C LYS A 126 -24.14 32.88 9.75
N THR A 127 -25.43 32.89 10.03
CA THR A 127 -26.37 32.01 9.35
C THR A 127 -26.47 32.39 7.87
N VAL A 128 -25.99 31.51 6.99
CA VAL A 128 -26.23 31.60 5.54
C VAL A 128 -27.19 30.48 5.18
N GLN A 129 -28.35 30.86 4.63
CA GLN A 129 -29.33 29.90 4.15
C GLN A 129 -28.79 29.19 2.91
N MET A 130 -28.97 27.88 2.82
CA MET A 130 -28.55 27.12 1.66
C MET A 130 -29.45 27.40 0.45
N PHE A 131 -30.76 27.54 0.68
CA PHE A 131 -31.75 27.78 -0.38
C PHE A 131 -32.36 29.19 -0.26
N ASP A 132 -32.34 29.97 -1.34
CA ASP A 132 -32.94 31.31 -1.40
C ASP A 132 -34.00 31.39 -2.51
N ILE A 133 -35.28 31.26 -2.14
CA ILE A 133 -36.41 31.26 -3.07
C ILE A 133 -36.65 32.66 -3.63
N LYS A 134 -36.53 32.80 -4.95
CA LYS A 134 -36.74 34.06 -5.68
C LYS A 134 -38.17 34.22 -6.15
N GLU A 135 -38.75 33.16 -6.72
CA GLU A 135 -40.05 33.24 -7.39
C GLU A 135 -40.82 31.92 -7.28
N MET A 136 -42.15 32.02 -7.26
CA MET A 136 -43.09 30.90 -7.34
C MET A 136 -44.13 31.18 -8.41
N VAL A 137 -44.29 30.27 -9.36
CA VAL A 137 -45.20 30.40 -10.51
C VAL A 137 -46.09 29.17 -10.64
N VAL A 138 -47.37 29.39 -10.97
CA VAL A 138 -48.30 28.31 -11.32
C VAL A 138 -48.11 27.93 -12.78
N GLU A 139 -47.83 26.66 -13.04
CA GLU A 139 -47.87 26.08 -14.38
C GLU A 139 -48.97 25.03 -14.48
N THR A 140 -49.53 24.85 -15.68
CA THR A 140 -50.43 23.75 -15.99
C THR A 140 -49.96 23.10 -17.27
N ASP A 141 -49.78 21.79 -17.25
CA ASP A 141 -49.40 21.07 -18.47
C ASP A 141 -50.60 20.87 -19.41
N ASN A 142 -50.32 20.30 -20.58
CA ASN A 142 -51.32 20.08 -21.62
C ASN A 142 -52.43 19.09 -21.20
N ASP A 143 -52.20 18.29 -20.15
CA ASP A 143 -53.15 17.33 -19.59
C ASP A 143 -53.96 17.91 -18.41
N GLY A 144 -53.77 19.19 -18.10
CA GLY A 144 -54.47 19.90 -17.03
C GLY A 144 -53.91 19.64 -15.64
N LYS A 145 -52.73 19.01 -15.52
CA LYS A 145 -52.06 18.81 -14.23
C LYS A 145 -51.36 20.09 -13.82
N VAL A 146 -51.55 20.46 -12.56
CA VAL A 146 -51.05 21.72 -11.98
C VAL A 146 -49.69 21.49 -11.34
N TYR A 147 -48.76 22.42 -11.55
CA TYR A 147 -47.42 22.42 -10.97
C TYR A 147 -47.12 23.76 -10.33
N LEU A 148 -46.36 23.69 -9.25
CA LEU A 148 -45.67 24.83 -8.66
C LEU A 148 -44.24 24.85 -9.19
N LYS A 149 -43.92 25.85 -10.01
CA LYS A 149 -42.55 26.14 -10.43
C LYS A 149 -41.90 27.04 -9.38
N VAL A 150 -40.80 26.60 -8.80
CA VAL A 150 -40.02 27.33 -7.79
C VAL A 150 -38.69 27.73 -8.40
N LEU A 151 -38.37 29.01 -8.39
CA LEU A 151 -37.07 29.56 -8.77
C LEU A 151 -36.28 29.89 -7.50
N MET A 152 -35.05 29.40 -7.38
CA MET A 152 -34.20 29.64 -6.21
C MET A 152 -32.71 29.72 -6.56
N ASP A 153 -31.94 30.39 -5.71
CA ASP A 153 -30.49 30.21 -5.64
C ASP A 153 -30.16 29.13 -4.61
N ILE A 154 -29.09 28.38 -4.84
CA ILE A 154 -28.48 27.44 -3.90
C ILE A 154 -27.08 27.96 -3.59
N ASN A 155 -26.73 28.07 -2.31
CA ASN A 155 -25.39 28.46 -1.88
C ASN A 155 -24.58 27.23 -1.51
N CYS A 156 -23.27 27.28 -1.79
CA CYS A 156 -22.31 26.26 -1.40
C CYS A 156 -22.39 26.00 0.11
N TYR A 157 -22.44 24.72 0.47
CA TYR A 157 -22.55 24.27 1.84
C TYR A 157 -21.22 24.35 2.59
N PHE A 158 -20.10 24.14 1.90
CA PHE A 158 -18.77 24.00 2.51
C PHE A 158 -18.04 25.33 2.71
N TYR A 159 -17.31 25.43 3.82
CA TYR A 159 -16.52 26.59 4.21
C TYR A 159 -15.20 26.15 4.87
N ASN A 160 -14.14 26.95 4.71
CA ASN A 160 -12.82 26.58 5.22
C ASN A 160 -12.76 26.66 6.76
N ALA A 161 -12.41 25.55 7.42
CA ALA A 161 -12.39 25.44 8.88
C ALA A 161 -11.19 26.13 9.59
N ARG A 162 -10.17 26.63 8.88
CA ARG A 162 -8.85 26.96 9.46
C ARG A 162 -8.50 28.45 9.63
N VAL A 163 -9.43 29.39 9.48
CA VAL A 163 -9.13 30.79 9.80
C VAL A 163 -9.06 30.93 11.31
N ASN A 164 -7.89 31.34 11.82
CA ASN A 164 -7.43 31.28 13.23
C ASN A 164 -8.35 31.87 14.32
N ASP A 165 -9.59 32.29 14.03
CA ASP A 165 -10.56 32.82 15.01
C ASP A 165 -12.04 32.45 14.69
N GLY A 166 -12.30 31.51 13.76
CA GLY A 166 -13.65 31.12 13.31
C GLY A 166 -13.75 30.99 11.78
N VAL A 167 -14.49 29.98 11.30
CA VAL A 167 -14.59 29.50 9.90
C VAL A 167 -14.52 30.62 8.83
N GLY A 168 -13.72 30.38 7.78
CA GLY A 168 -13.31 31.28 6.70
C GLY A 168 -14.24 31.40 5.51
N ASP A 169 -13.66 31.79 4.36
CA ASP A 169 -14.36 31.96 3.07
C ASP A 169 -14.99 30.66 2.55
N VAL A 170 -15.88 30.78 1.56
CA VAL A 170 -16.54 29.65 0.89
C VAL A 170 -15.48 28.71 0.30
N ASP A 171 -15.70 27.41 0.45
CA ASP A 171 -14.83 26.37 -0.10
C ASP A 171 -15.61 25.58 -1.16
N TYR A 172 -15.34 25.81 -2.43
CA TYR A 172 -16.02 25.14 -3.55
C TYR A 172 -15.47 23.72 -3.78
N SER A 173 -15.47 22.92 -2.71
CA SER A 173 -14.91 21.58 -2.66
C SER A 173 -15.56 20.78 -1.55
N ALA A 174 -15.82 19.50 -1.80
CA ALA A 174 -16.03 18.55 -0.73
C ALA A 174 -14.79 18.49 0.20
N PRO A 175 -14.96 18.29 1.52
CA PRO A 175 -13.85 18.24 2.46
C PRO A 175 -12.90 17.06 2.19
N HIS A 176 -11.59 17.31 2.21
CA HIS A 176 -10.58 16.26 2.32
C HIS A 176 -10.46 15.81 3.78
N ASN A 177 -11.35 14.91 4.21
CA ASN A 177 -11.34 14.35 5.56
C ASN A 177 -11.64 12.85 5.55
N ASN A 178 -11.15 12.16 6.58
CA ASN A 178 -11.47 10.77 6.80
C ASN A 178 -12.87 10.63 7.42
N GLY A 179 -13.58 9.58 7.03
CA GLY A 179 -14.88 9.20 7.58
C GLY A 179 -16.09 9.85 6.95
N GLY A 180 -15.89 10.83 6.05
CA GLY A 180 -16.95 11.41 5.23
C GLY A 180 -18.13 11.97 6.04
N ALA A 181 -17.88 12.68 7.16
CA ALA A 181 -18.96 13.21 8.01
C ALA A 181 -19.97 14.12 7.27
N TYR A 182 -19.57 14.72 6.15
CA TYR A 182 -20.48 15.48 5.29
C TYR A 182 -21.53 14.60 4.59
N LEU A 183 -21.29 13.29 4.45
CA LEU A 183 -22.25 12.36 3.89
C LEU A 183 -23.47 12.13 4.79
N ASP A 184 -23.40 12.47 6.08
CA ASP A 184 -24.55 12.41 6.98
C ASP A 184 -25.70 13.33 6.47
N VAL A 185 -25.38 14.43 5.77
CA VAL A 185 -26.40 15.31 5.15
C VAL A 185 -26.72 14.95 3.70
N CYS A 186 -26.04 13.97 3.11
CA CYS A 186 -26.25 13.48 1.74
C CYS A 186 -27.24 12.31 1.68
N GLY A 187 -27.78 12.05 0.50
CA GLY A 187 -28.65 10.91 0.19
C GLY A 187 -29.97 11.31 -0.45
N TYR A 188 -30.98 10.46 -0.33
CA TYR A 188 -32.30 10.68 -0.92
C TYR A 188 -33.24 11.43 0.03
N PHE A 189 -33.93 12.43 -0.51
CA PHE A 189 -34.85 13.31 0.17
C PHE A 189 -36.13 13.52 -0.66
N ASN A 190 -37.15 14.05 -0.03
CA ASN A 190 -38.37 14.54 -0.66
C ASN A 190 -38.46 16.05 -0.48
N PHE A 191 -38.44 16.81 -1.57
CA PHE A 191 -38.69 18.25 -1.54
C PHE A 191 -40.19 18.52 -1.58
N ASN A 192 -40.75 18.95 -0.46
CA ASN A 192 -42.19 19.08 -0.25
C ASN A 192 -42.63 20.55 -0.28
N ALA A 193 -43.70 20.83 -1.04
CA ALA A 193 -44.47 22.05 -0.92
C ALA A 193 -45.61 21.84 0.09
N ILE A 194 -45.70 22.71 1.10
CA ILE A 194 -46.62 22.57 2.24
C ILE A 194 -47.53 23.80 2.31
N VAL A 195 -48.85 23.57 2.33
CA VAL A 195 -49.87 24.59 2.54
C VAL A 195 -50.79 24.15 3.67
N ALA A 196 -51.01 25.02 4.66
CA ALA A 196 -51.81 24.73 5.85
C ALA A 196 -51.43 23.39 6.53
N GLU A 197 -50.13 23.20 6.78
CA GLU A 197 -49.53 22.02 7.43
C GLU A 197 -49.73 20.70 6.67
N LYS A 198 -50.10 20.74 5.39
CA LYS A 198 -50.25 19.56 4.53
C LYS A 198 -49.31 19.65 3.34
N THR A 199 -48.58 18.57 3.07
CA THR A 199 -47.85 18.40 1.82
C THR A 199 -48.85 18.37 0.67
N VAL A 200 -48.78 19.36 -0.21
CA VAL A 200 -49.62 19.49 -1.41
C VAL A 200 -48.91 19.03 -2.67
N GLY A 201 -47.59 18.87 -2.63
CA GLY A 201 -46.76 18.38 -3.72
C GLY A 201 -45.39 17.96 -3.21
N SER A 202 -44.75 17.04 -3.94
CA SER A 202 -43.43 16.52 -3.60
C SER A 202 -42.67 16.13 -4.86
N VAL A 203 -41.34 16.26 -4.83
CA VAL A 203 -40.43 15.76 -5.86
C VAL A 203 -39.31 14.96 -5.19
N ALA A 204 -38.88 13.89 -5.85
CA ALA A 204 -37.77 13.09 -5.37
C ALA A 204 -36.47 13.87 -5.58
N THR A 205 -35.66 14.02 -4.53
CA THR A 205 -34.45 14.83 -4.54
C THR A 205 -33.26 14.03 -4.05
N LYS A 206 -32.09 14.22 -4.65
CA LYS A 206 -30.82 13.66 -4.14
C LYS A 206 -29.90 14.80 -3.73
N VAL A 207 -29.35 14.74 -2.53
CA VAL A 207 -28.31 15.68 -2.06
C VAL A 207 -26.98 14.95 -2.12
N VAL A 208 -26.01 15.52 -2.83
CA VAL A 208 -24.71 14.92 -3.12
C VAL A 208 -23.57 15.91 -2.82
N PRO A 209 -22.35 15.44 -2.54
CA PRO A 209 -21.20 16.33 -2.38
C PRO A 209 -20.98 17.24 -3.59
N TYR A 210 -21.00 16.65 -4.79
CA TYR A 210 -21.00 17.28 -6.11
C TYR A 210 -21.69 16.34 -7.11
N ASP A 211 -22.06 16.81 -8.30
CA ASP A 211 -23.04 16.13 -9.14
C ASP A 211 -22.57 14.78 -9.69
N THR A 212 -21.29 14.67 -9.99
CA THR A 212 -20.63 13.43 -10.47
C THR A 212 -20.19 12.50 -9.34
N PHE A 213 -20.43 12.85 -8.07
CA PHE A 213 -20.06 11.99 -6.95
C PHE A 213 -20.75 10.63 -7.05
N ARG A 214 -19.99 9.56 -6.74
CA ARG A 214 -20.49 8.19 -6.62
C ARG A 214 -20.21 7.67 -5.21
N THR A 215 -21.20 7.05 -4.58
CA THR A 215 -20.89 6.14 -3.46
C THR A 215 -20.18 4.88 -3.97
N ILE A 216 -19.58 4.07 -3.08
CA ILE A 216 -18.99 2.78 -3.49
C ILE A 216 -20.00 1.88 -4.24
N TYR A 217 -21.28 1.90 -3.87
CA TYR A 217 -22.30 1.08 -4.53
C TYR A 217 -22.58 1.58 -5.94
N GLU A 218 -22.65 2.90 -6.10
CA GLU A 218 -22.86 3.55 -7.38
C GLU A 218 -21.63 3.40 -8.28
N LEU A 219 -20.41 3.41 -7.74
CA LEU A 219 -19.18 3.13 -8.48
C LEU A 219 -19.23 1.76 -9.14
N TYR A 220 -19.66 0.72 -8.41
CA TYR A 220 -19.77 -0.64 -8.97
C TYR A 220 -20.83 -0.70 -10.07
N ASP A 221 -21.97 -0.04 -9.88
CA ASP A 221 -23.01 0.03 -10.90
C ASP A 221 -22.53 0.81 -12.14
N ASP A 222 -21.73 1.86 -11.96
CA ASP A 222 -21.18 2.68 -13.04
C ASP A 222 -20.11 1.91 -13.83
N VAL A 223 -19.25 1.15 -13.15
CA VAL A 223 -18.31 0.21 -13.78
C VAL A 223 -19.05 -0.85 -14.60
N ASP A 224 -20.13 -1.42 -14.06
CA ASP A 224 -20.98 -2.36 -14.80
C ASP A 224 -21.66 -1.67 -16.00
N ALA A 225 -22.05 -0.40 -15.87
CA ALA A 225 -22.64 0.38 -16.97
C ALA A 225 -21.64 0.65 -18.09
N LEU A 226 -20.41 1.08 -17.78
CA LEU A 226 -19.32 1.25 -18.75
C LEU A 226 -19.08 -0.04 -19.54
N ALA A 227 -19.00 -1.18 -18.85
CA ALA A 227 -18.78 -2.48 -19.47
C ALA A 227 -19.94 -2.95 -20.37
N ASN A 228 -21.15 -2.42 -20.15
CA ASN A 228 -22.35 -2.72 -20.92
C ASN A 228 -22.76 -1.61 -21.89
N ALA A 229 -21.90 -0.59 -22.10
CA ALA A 229 -22.19 0.53 -22.98
C ALA A 229 -22.50 0.05 -24.42
N GLU A 230 -23.49 0.69 -25.06
CA GLU A 230 -23.82 0.41 -26.46
C GLU A 230 -22.79 1.05 -27.40
N THR A 231 -21.66 0.37 -27.60
CA THR A 231 -20.53 0.83 -28.41
C THR A 231 -20.02 -0.27 -29.36
N ASP A 232 -19.26 0.12 -30.39
CA ASP A 232 -18.49 -0.80 -31.24
C ASP A 232 -17.03 -0.96 -30.80
N LEU A 233 -16.63 -0.27 -29.74
CA LEU A 233 -15.36 -0.48 -29.05
C LEU A 233 -15.37 -1.78 -28.24
N TYR A 234 -14.18 -2.29 -27.90
CA TYR A 234 -14.03 -3.37 -26.93
C TYR A 234 -13.97 -2.80 -25.52
N VAL A 235 -14.95 -3.17 -24.69
CA VAL A 235 -14.97 -2.87 -23.27
C VAL A 235 -15.02 -4.17 -22.47
N SER A 236 -14.16 -4.31 -21.47
CA SER A 236 -14.21 -5.46 -20.54
C SER A 236 -14.10 -5.00 -19.10
N ARG A 237 -15.01 -5.48 -18.25
CA ARG A 237 -14.87 -5.42 -16.79
C ARG A 237 -14.15 -6.68 -16.34
N GLU A 238 -13.06 -6.50 -15.62
CA GLU A 238 -12.26 -7.56 -15.03
C GLU A 238 -12.06 -7.29 -13.54
N SER A 239 -11.35 -8.18 -12.84
CA SER A 239 -11.06 -8.08 -11.42
C SER A 239 -9.56 -8.14 -11.18
N MET A 240 -9.04 -7.27 -10.32
CA MET A 240 -7.67 -7.39 -9.79
C MET A 240 -7.57 -8.48 -8.72
N GLY A 241 -8.68 -8.82 -8.08
CA GLY A 241 -8.75 -9.73 -6.95
C GLY A 241 -9.70 -9.23 -5.87
N ARG A 242 -9.40 -9.57 -4.62
CA ARG A 242 -10.19 -9.16 -3.45
C ARG A 242 -9.46 -8.22 -2.50
N SER A 243 -10.22 -7.36 -1.82
CA SER A 243 -9.74 -6.49 -0.74
C SER A 243 -9.37 -7.27 0.53
N THR A 244 -8.54 -6.69 1.40
CA THR A 244 -7.89 -7.40 2.51
C THR A 244 -8.84 -7.76 3.65
N THR A 245 -9.77 -6.88 4.03
CA THR A 245 -10.58 -7.01 5.25
C THR A 245 -11.97 -7.59 4.98
N ASP A 246 -12.71 -6.98 4.07
CA ASP A 246 -14.11 -7.25 3.73
C ASP A 246 -14.24 -8.19 2.51
N GLY A 247 -13.14 -8.44 1.79
CA GLY A 247 -13.08 -9.37 0.65
C GLY A 247 -13.90 -8.91 -0.55
N TYR A 248 -13.98 -7.59 -0.79
CA TYR A 248 -14.68 -7.02 -1.93
C TYR A 248 -13.91 -7.20 -3.23
N ASP A 249 -14.62 -7.36 -4.34
CA ASP A 249 -14.02 -7.38 -5.68
C ASP A 249 -13.33 -6.04 -5.96
N ILE A 250 -12.15 -6.02 -6.56
CA ILE A 250 -11.51 -4.76 -6.97
C ILE A 250 -11.59 -4.66 -8.50
N PRO A 251 -12.63 -4.02 -9.06
CA PRO A 251 -12.87 -4.07 -10.50
C PRO A 251 -12.01 -3.07 -11.26
N TYR A 252 -11.65 -3.45 -12.49
CA TYR A 252 -11.04 -2.54 -13.46
C TYR A 252 -11.69 -2.70 -14.83
N VAL A 253 -11.62 -1.67 -15.67
CA VAL A 253 -12.22 -1.65 -17.01
C VAL A 253 -11.14 -1.44 -18.07
N ILE A 254 -11.16 -2.28 -19.11
CA ILE A 254 -10.34 -2.12 -20.31
C ILE A 254 -11.20 -1.49 -21.40
N ILE A 255 -10.73 -0.42 -22.04
CA ILE A 255 -11.35 0.21 -23.22
C ILE A 255 -10.34 0.20 -24.36
N ALA A 256 -10.65 -0.49 -25.45
CA ALA A 256 -9.79 -0.63 -26.63
C ALA A 256 -10.59 -0.55 -27.93
N ASP A 257 -9.91 -0.38 -29.07
CA ASP A 257 -10.56 -0.51 -30.38
C ASP A 257 -11.11 -1.93 -30.63
N GLN A 258 -10.41 -2.97 -30.18
CA GLN A 258 -10.82 -4.37 -30.27
C GLN A 258 -10.06 -5.26 -29.28
N LYS A 259 -10.65 -6.42 -28.91
CA LYS A 259 -9.98 -7.41 -28.04
C LYS A 259 -8.62 -7.87 -28.58
N ALA A 260 -8.51 -8.03 -29.90
CA ALA A 260 -7.28 -8.49 -30.54
C ALA A 260 -6.09 -7.54 -30.33
N SER A 261 -6.34 -6.25 -30.07
CA SER A 261 -5.29 -5.27 -29.75
C SER A 261 -4.71 -5.52 -28.36
N VAL A 262 -5.57 -5.84 -27.39
CA VAL A 262 -5.15 -6.22 -26.03
C VAL A 262 -4.40 -7.55 -26.04
N ASP A 263 -4.89 -8.55 -26.78
CA ASP A 263 -4.22 -9.85 -26.91
C ASP A 263 -2.83 -9.70 -27.56
N ARG A 264 -2.72 -8.87 -28.62
CA ARG A 264 -1.45 -8.57 -29.29
C ARG A 264 -0.46 -7.85 -28.38
N TRP A 265 -0.93 -7.01 -27.48
CA TRP A 265 -0.08 -6.37 -26.47
C TRP A 265 0.50 -7.40 -25.51
N LEU A 266 -0.30 -8.33 -24.99
CA LEU A 266 0.20 -9.39 -24.11
C LEU A 266 1.22 -10.30 -24.82
N GLU A 267 1.02 -10.59 -26.11
CA GLU A 267 2.01 -11.29 -26.94
C GLU A 267 3.32 -10.49 -27.08
N TYR A 268 3.24 -9.16 -27.19
CA TYR A 268 4.40 -8.28 -27.22
C TYR A 268 5.13 -8.29 -25.87
N THR A 269 4.41 -8.18 -24.75
CA THR A 269 4.97 -8.17 -23.40
C THR A 269 5.80 -9.42 -23.13
N GLU A 270 5.26 -10.60 -23.44
CA GLU A 270 5.99 -11.88 -23.33
C GLU A 270 7.27 -11.87 -24.18
N LEU A 271 7.19 -11.38 -25.43
CA LEU A 271 8.32 -11.35 -26.35
C LEU A 271 9.42 -10.37 -25.92
N VAL A 272 9.05 -9.17 -25.46
CA VAL A 272 10.03 -8.15 -25.08
C VAL A 272 10.75 -8.49 -23.78
N GLU A 273 10.14 -9.29 -22.90
CA GLU A 273 10.81 -9.84 -21.73
C GLU A 273 11.79 -10.97 -22.11
N GLN A 274 11.42 -11.82 -23.07
CA GLN A 274 12.24 -12.97 -23.48
C GLN A 274 13.40 -12.58 -24.42
N ASP A 275 13.14 -11.74 -25.42
CA ASP A 275 14.11 -11.34 -26.46
C ASP A 275 13.96 -9.85 -26.81
N PRO A 276 14.33 -8.94 -25.89
CA PRO A 276 14.26 -7.50 -26.12
C PRO A 276 15.10 -7.04 -27.31
N ASP A 277 16.22 -7.71 -27.62
CA ASP A 277 17.09 -7.35 -28.74
C ASP A 277 16.41 -7.62 -30.10
N LEU A 278 15.66 -8.72 -30.20
CA LEU A 278 14.80 -8.98 -31.36
C LEU A 278 13.69 -7.93 -31.47
N VAL A 279 13.07 -7.53 -30.36
CA VAL A 279 12.07 -6.46 -30.36
C VAL A 279 12.67 -5.14 -30.86
N LEU A 280 13.86 -4.76 -30.37
CA LEU A 280 14.58 -3.58 -30.84
C LEU A 280 14.91 -3.62 -32.34
N ALA A 281 15.22 -4.80 -32.88
CA ALA A 281 15.40 -4.97 -34.33
C ALA A 281 14.07 -4.81 -35.09
N GLN A 282 12.99 -5.39 -34.57
CA GLN A 282 11.66 -5.33 -35.17
C GLN A 282 11.03 -3.92 -35.13
N LEU A 283 11.30 -3.13 -34.07
CA LEU A 283 10.91 -1.72 -33.97
C LEU A 283 11.54 -0.90 -35.10
N LYS A 284 12.83 -1.11 -35.38
CA LYS A 284 13.54 -0.44 -36.50
C LYS A 284 12.97 -0.79 -37.87
N GLU A 285 12.34 -1.95 -37.99
CA GLU A 285 11.69 -2.43 -39.22
C GLU A 285 10.21 -1.98 -39.34
N GLY A 286 9.67 -1.30 -38.33
CA GLY A 286 8.28 -0.84 -38.29
C GLY A 286 7.25 -1.94 -38.01
N LYS A 287 7.67 -3.10 -37.46
CA LYS A 287 6.77 -4.24 -37.21
C LYS A 287 5.69 -3.94 -36.16
N TRP A 288 5.98 -2.99 -35.25
CA TRP A 288 5.12 -2.63 -34.12
C TRP A 288 4.43 -1.28 -34.29
N ASP A 289 4.47 -0.68 -35.48
CA ASP A 289 3.82 0.60 -35.78
C ASP A 289 2.30 0.55 -35.56
N ASP A 290 1.69 -0.64 -35.71
CA ASP A 290 0.27 -0.88 -35.49
C ASP A 290 -0.07 -1.40 -34.07
N LEU A 291 0.91 -1.47 -33.17
CA LEU A 291 0.67 -1.89 -31.79
C LEU A 291 -0.14 -0.81 -31.04
N ARG A 292 -1.16 -1.23 -30.30
CA ARG A 292 -1.86 -0.39 -29.32
C ARG A 292 -1.21 -0.64 -27.97
N VAL A 293 -0.80 0.42 -27.30
CA VAL A 293 -0.10 0.32 -26.02
C VAL A 293 -1.03 0.69 -24.85
N PRO A 294 -0.90 0.06 -23.67
CA PRO A 294 -1.71 0.35 -22.50
C PRO A 294 -1.36 1.70 -21.84
N MET A 295 -2.40 2.40 -21.42
CA MET A 295 -2.33 3.53 -20.47
C MET A 295 -3.21 3.21 -19.26
N PHE A 296 -2.63 3.28 -18.06
CA PHE A 296 -3.33 2.99 -16.81
C PHE A 296 -3.66 4.30 -16.08
N ALA A 297 -4.88 4.38 -15.53
CA ALA A 297 -5.30 5.43 -14.60
C ALA A 297 -5.91 4.79 -13.36
N SER A 298 -5.40 5.16 -12.18
CA SER A 298 -5.78 4.59 -10.89
C SER A 298 -5.96 5.68 -9.83
N ASN A 299 -6.75 5.40 -8.81
CA ASN A 299 -6.71 6.07 -7.51
C ASN A 299 -6.54 5.03 -6.40
N VAL A 300 -5.73 5.36 -5.41
CA VAL A 300 -5.44 4.52 -4.24
C VAL A 300 -5.88 5.16 -2.91
N HIS A 301 -6.12 6.48 -2.91
CA HIS A 301 -6.52 7.25 -1.74
C HIS A 301 -8.00 7.60 -1.82
N SER A 302 -8.80 6.81 -1.12
CA SER A 302 -10.24 6.75 -1.35
C SER A 302 -11.05 7.91 -0.78
N ASN A 303 -10.46 8.71 0.11
CA ASN A 303 -11.09 9.96 0.57
C ASN A 303 -10.87 11.12 -0.42
N GLU A 304 -10.28 10.85 -1.59
CA GLU A 304 -9.94 11.80 -2.64
C GLU A 304 -10.89 11.64 -3.85
N ASN A 305 -12.19 11.57 -3.54
CA ASN A 305 -13.27 11.12 -4.42
C ASN A 305 -13.30 11.70 -5.84
N ALA A 306 -12.87 12.94 -6.05
CA ALA A 306 -12.91 13.56 -7.37
C ALA A 306 -11.91 12.92 -8.34
N ALA A 307 -10.83 12.32 -7.84
CA ALA A 307 -9.93 11.51 -8.64
C ALA A 307 -10.65 10.26 -9.16
N VAL A 308 -11.27 9.49 -8.26
CA VAL A 308 -12.07 8.29 -8.57
C VAL A 308 -13.18 8.60 -9.58
N ASN A 309 -13.95 9.66 -9.32
CA ASN A 309 -15.05 10.03 -10.20
C ASN A 309 -14.54 10.56 -11.54
N GLY A 310 -13.44 11.32 -11.56
CA GLY A 310 -12.84 11.77 -12.81
C GLY A 310 -12.29 10.65 -13.70
N ILE A 311 -11.79 9.56 -13.10
CA ILE A 311 -11.38 8.36 -13.85
C ILE A 311 -12.60 7.69 -14.52
N LEU A 312 -13.74 7.64 -13.84
CA LEU A 312 -15.00 7.14 -14.42
C LEU A 312 -15.52 8.06 -15.53
N GLU A 313 -15.51 9.38 -15.30
CA GLU A 313 -15.92 10.37 -16.31
C GLU A 313 -15.02 10.33 -17.56
N PHE A 314 -13.74 10.00 -17.42
CA PHE A 314 -12.88 9.72 -18.57
C PHE A 314 -13.34 8.49 -19.36
N GLY A 315 -13.76 7.42 -18.66
CA GLY A 315 -14.37 6.25 -19.28
C GLY A 315 -15.62 6.61 -20.10
N HIS A 316 -16.55 7.38 -19.51
CA HIS A 316 -17.74 7.89 -20.20
C HIS A 316 -17.38 8.80 -21.37
N MET A 317 -16.41 9.70 -21.21
CA MET A 317 -15.91 10.56 -22.29
C MET A 317 -15.50 9.75 -23.53
N LEU A 318 -14.78 8.64 -23.35
CA LEU A 318 -14.35 7.77 -24.44
C LEU A 318 -15.50 6.99 -25.08
N LEU A 319 -16.48 6.54 -24.30
CA LEU A 319 -17.54 5.66 -24.79
C LEU A 319 -18.74 6.41 -25.39
N GLU A 320 -19.01 7.62 -24.90
CA GLU A 320 -20.21 8.39 -25.25
C GLU A 320 -19.97 9.43 -26.36
N ASN A 321 -18.71 9.69 -26.72
CA ASN A 321 -18.35 10.70 -27.71
C ASN A 321 -17.60 10.09 -28.90
N GLU A 322 -17.97 10.49 -30.12
CA GLU A 322 -17.19 10.17 -31.32
C GLU A 322 -15.92 11.02 -31.40
N THR A 323 -16.04 12.29 -31.01
CA THR A 323 -14.95 13.28 -31.02
C THR A 323 -14.97 14.15 -29.78
N VAL A 324 -13.80 14.57 -29.30
CA VAL A 324 -13.63 15.50 -28.17
C VAL A 324 -12.73 16.66 -28.60
N ASP A 325 -13.13 17.90 -28.34
CA ASP A 325 -12.30 19.08 -28.59
C ASP A 325 -11.39 19.34 -27.38
N VAL A 326 -10.07 19.17 -27.58
CA VAL A 326 -9.07 19.28 -26.51
C VAL A 326 -8.26 20.55 -26.70
N LYS A 327 -8.26 21.43 -25.69
CA LYS A 327 -7.37 22.60 -25.67
C LYS A 327 -6.00 22.24 -25.11
N THR A 328 -4.96 22.81 -25.71
CA THR A 328 -3.58 22.71 -25.24
C THR A 328 -2.89 24.08 -25.26
N LEU A 329 -1.79 24.19 -24.52
CA LEU A 329 -0.91 25.35 -24.53
C LEU A 329 0.32 25.01 -25.38
N THR A 330 0.65 25.84 -26.38
CA THR A 330 1.78 25.57 -27.29
C THR A 330 2.92 26.60 -27.17
N GLY A 331 2.72 27.63 -26.36
CA GLY A 331 3.74 28.65 -26.08
C GLY A 331 3.19 29.83 -25.31
N PHE A 332 4.05 30.83 -25.08
CA PHE A 332 3.69 32.07 -24.40
C PHE A 332 3.43 33.21 -25.38
N THR A 333 2.45 34.06 -25.05
CA THR A 333 2.34 35.40 -25.65
C THR A 333 3.46 36.30 -25.10
N GLU A 334 3.62 37.52 -25.65
CA GLU A 334 4.57 38.49 -25.09
C GLU A 334 4.22 38.90 -23.65
N ALA A 335 2.93 38.96 -23.31
CA ALA A 335 2.49 39.21 -21.94
C ALA A 335 2.79 38.01 -21.03
N GLY A 336 2.64 36.78 -21.53
CA GLY A 336 3.02 35.55 -20.84
C GLY A 336 4.51 35.51 -20.52
N LYS A 337 5.38 35.77 -21.50
CA LYS A 337 6.84 35.80 -21.29
C LYS A 337 7.26 36.81 -20.22
N ALA A 338 6.65 37.99 -20.24
CA ALA A 338 6.93 39.03 -19.26
C ALA A 338 6.51 38.60 -17.84
N LEU A 339 5.31 38.02 -17.69
CA LEU A 339 4.80 37.58 -16.40
C LEU A 339 5.54 36.36 -15.88
N LEU A 340 5.87 35.38 -16.73
CA LEU A 340 6.71 34.24 -16.36
C LEU A 340 8.05 34.70 -15.76
N ALA A 341 8.74 35.63 -16.43
CA ALA A 341 10.01 36.16 -15.94
C ALA A 341 9.86 36.88 -14.59
N GLU A 342 8.75 37.61 -14.39
CA GLU A 342 8.44 38.25 -13.11
C GLU A 342 8.21 37.23 -12.00
N GLU A 343 7.37 36.21 -12.24
CA GLU A 343 7.01 35.20 -11.25
C GLU A 343 8.19 34.27 -10.91
N MET A 344 8.98 33.84 -11.91
CA MET A 344 10.21 33.08 -11.66
C MET A 344 11.22 33.89 -10.83
N ALA A 345 11.36 35.19 -11.09
CA ALA A 345 12.22 36.06 -10.31
C ALA A 345 11.69 36.25 -8.88
N ARG A 346 10.38 36.42 -8.71
CA ARG A 346 9.71 36.54 -7.41
C ARG A 346 9.92 35.29 -6.55
N ASN A 347 9.85 34.12 -7.16
CA ASN A 347 10.01 32.84 -6.47
C ASN A 347 11.48 32.39 -6.37
N ASN A 348 12.42 33.17 -6.92
CA ASN A 348 13.83 32.80 -7.06
C ASN A 348 14.02 31.40 -7.68
N ALA A 349 13.15 31.03 -8.62
CA ALA A 349 13.16 29.73 -9.29
C ALA A 349 14.43 29.55 -10.13
N LYS A 350 14.92 28.31 -10.21
CA LYS A 350 16.05 27.90 -11.05
C LYS A 350 15.61 26.71 -11.90
N THR A 351 16.13 26.64 -13.12
CA THR A 351 15.94 25.48 -13.99
C THR A 351 17.09 24.49 -13.77
N PRO A 352 16.82 23.22 -13.46
CA PRO A 352 17.86 22.20 -13.38
C PRO A 352 18.49 21.96 -14.75
N ASP A 353 19.80 21.75 -14.77
CA ASP A 353 20.54 21.64 -16.03
C ASP A 353 20.23 20.35 -16.81
N LEU A 354 19.82 19.29 -16.11
CA LEU A 354 19.47 17.99 -16.70
C LEU A 354 18.17 18.02 -17.52
N ILE A 355 17.24 18.92 -17.17
CA ILE A 355 15.88 18.91 -17.75
C ILE A 355 15.58 20.15 -18.59
N LYS A 356 16.48 21.14 -18.63
CA LYS A 356 16.22 22.45 -19.25
C LYS A 356 15.79 22.42 -20.71
N ASP A 357 16.18 21.38 -21.45
CA ASP A 357 15.84 21.22 -22.86
C ASP A 357 14.44 20.62 -23.06
N TYR A 358 13.81 20.15 -21.98
CA TYR A 358 12.48 19.52 -21.97
C TYR A 358 11.46 20.28 -21.09
N ALA A 359 11.92 21.13 -20.18
CA ALA A 359 11.07 21.95 -19.30
C ALA A 359 10.41 23.12 -20.07
N SER A 360 9.10 23.03 -20.29
CA SER A 360 8.35 24.01 -21.09
C SER A 360 7.96 25.27 -20.29
N TYR A 361 7.80 25.10 -18.97
CA TYR A 361 7.19 26.07 -18.03
C TYR A 361 5.74 26.46 -18.35
N LEU A 362 5.09 25.80 -19.32
CA LEU A 362 3.67 26.00 -19.57
C LEU A 362 2.88 25.58 -18.32
N GLY A 363 1.88 26.39 -17.96
CA GLY A 363 1.14 26.22 -16.71
C GLY A 363 1.82 26.76 -15.45
N TYR A 364 3.02 27.36 -15.54
CA TYR A 364 3.70 27.96 -14.37
C TYR A 364 3.03 29.26 -13.89
N ILE A 365 2.52 30.09 -14.81
CA ILE A 365 1.95 31.41 -14.45
C ILE A 365 0.76 31.23 -13.51
N ARG A 366 0.74 31.94 -12.38
CA ARG A 366 -0.35 31.93 -11.38
C ARG A 366 -1.24 33.18 -11.43
N GLY A 367 -0.69 34.31 -11.91
CA GLY A 367 -1.41 35.59 -11.97
C GLY A 367 -1.81 36.15 -10.60
N GLU A 368 -2.59 37.24 -10.59
CA GLU A 368 -2.94 37.94 -9.34
C GLU A 368 -3.76 37.07 -8.37
N ASN A 369 -4.60 36.17 -8.89
CA ASN A 369 -5.45 35.29 -8.08
C ASN A 369 -4.63 34.24 -7.30
N GLY A 370 -3.58 33.68 -7.90
CA GLY A 370 -2.75 32.66 -7.26
C GLY A 370 -1.86 33.17 -6.11
N TYR A 371 -1.42 34.43 -6.16
CA TYR A 371 -0.58 35.04 -5.10
C TYR A 371 -1.38 35.77 -4.02
N ASN A 372 -2.65 36.10 -4.25
CA ASN A 372 -3.51 36.76 -3.27
C ASN A 372 -4.41 35.78 -2.50
N HIS A 373 -4.33 34.47 -2.79
CA HIS A 373 -5.09 33.44 -2.09
C HIS A 373 -4.44 33.07 -0.76
N TRP A 374 -5.26 32.84 0.28
CA TRP A 374 -4.79 32.28 1.54
C TRP A 374 -4.58 30.78 1.36
N THR A 375 -3.37 30.30 1.61
CA THR A 375 -3.01 28.90 1.37
C THR A 375 -3.50 28.00 2.50
N THR A 376 -3.92 26.78 2.16
CA THR A 376 -4.36 25.79 3.15
C THR A 376 -3.19 25.16 3.91
N SER A 377 -1.99 25.21 3.31
CA SER A 377 -0.74 24.77 3.93
C SER A 377 0.15 25.97 4.33
N GLY A 378 0.84 25.85 5.48
CA GLY A 378 1.81 26.84 5.93
C GLY A 378 3.07 26.94 5.05
N SER A 379 3.25 25.98 4.13
CA SER A 379 4.44 25.81 3.28
C SER A 379 4.28 26.34 1.84
N SER A 380 3.07 26.77 1.42
CA SER A 380 2.74 26.99 -0.01
C SER A 380 2.40 28.43 -0.41
N LYS A 381 2.76 29.47 0.38
CA LYS A 381 2.44 30.88 0.04
C LYS A 381 2.83 31.22 -1.42
N GLY A 382 1.82 31.39 -2.28
CA GLY A 382 2.00 31.77 -3.70
C GLY A 382 1.81 30.63 -4.73
N LEU A 383 1.32 29.46 -4.32
CA LEU A 383 1.19 28.27 -5.18
C LEU A 383 -0.26 27.92 -5.57
N TYR A 384 -1.26 28.74 -5.23
CA TYR A 384 -2.67 28.45 -5.55
C TYR A 384 -2.95 28.47 -7.05
N SER A 385 -3.65 27.45 -7.55
CA SER A 385 -4.13 27.43 -8.93
C SER A 385 -5.46 28.15 -9.06
N GLY A 386 -5.43 29.41 -9.50
CA GLY A 386 -6.62 30.22 -9.73
C GLY A 386 -6.97 30.40 -11.21
N GLN A 387 -8.10 31.06 -11.43
CA GLN A 387 -8.58 31.40 -12.76
C GLN A 387 -7.62 32.36 -13.46
N LEU A 388 -7.33 32.07 -14.73
CA LEU A 388 -6.51 32.89 -15.62
C LEU A 388 -7.19 33.14 -16.97
N ASP A 389 -6.95 34.33 -17.52
CA ASP A 389 -7.19 34.59 -18.95
C ASP A 389 -6.09 33.89 -19.76
N LEU A 390 -6.33 32.63 -20.12
CA LEU A 390 -5.33 31.78 -20.78
C LEU A 390 -4.85 32.39 -22.11
N GLU A 391 -5.73 32.88 -22.97
CA GLU A 391 -5.37 33.46 -24.28
C GLU A 391 -4.55 34.75 -24.17
N LYS A 392 -4.65 35.46 -23.04
CA LYS A 392 -3.80 36.62 -22.77
C LYS A 392 -2.34 36.22 -22.54
N TYR A 393 -2.08 35.08 -21.90
CA TYR A 393 -0.73 34.68 -21.47
C TYR A 393 -0.12 33.56 -22.31
N TYR A 394 -0.95 32.70 -22.91
CA TYR A 394 -0.53 31.53 -23.66
C TYR A 394 -1.10 31.54 -25.08
N ASN A 395 -0.39 30.87 -26.00
CA ASN A 395 -0.96 30.44 -27.26
C ASN A 395 -1.79 29.19 -26.98
N VAL A 396 -3.10 29.31 -27.12
CA VAL A 396 -4.04 28.20 -26.93
C VAL A 396 -4.41 27.63 -28.29
N GLU A 397 -4.22 26.33 -28.45
CA GLU A 397 -4.64 25.58 -29.64
C GLU A 397 -5.74 24.59 -29.25
N SER A 398 -6.47 24.09 -30.24
CA SER A 398 -7.51 23.08 -30.04
C SER A 398 -7.38 22.00 -31.10
N GLU A 399 -7.38 20.75 -30.66
CA GLU A 399 -7.42 19.55 -31.50
C GLU A 399 -8.76 18.84 -31.29
N THR A 400 -9.49 18.60 -32.38
CA THR A 400 -10.66 17.70 -32.35
C THR A 400 -10.16 16.27 -32.46
N VAL A 401 -10.11 15.55 -31.34
CA VAL A 401 -9.62 14.17 -31.26
C VAL A 401 -10.76 13.22 -31.61
N ASN A 402 -10.55 12.35 -32.60
CA ASN A 402 -11.46 11.22 -32.84
C ASN A 402 -11.10 10.04 -31.93
N ILE A 403 -12.04 9.57 -31.12
CA ILE A 403 -11.75 8.55 -30.11
C ILE A 403 -11.33 7.23 -30.73
N LYS A 404 -11.97 6.82 -31.84
CA LYS A 404 -11.61 5.57 -32.52
C LYS A 404 -10.23 5.63 -33.16
N GLU A 405 -9.85 6.78 -33.72
CA GLU A 405 -8.50 6.98 -34.27
C GLU A 405 -7.45 6.98 -33.16
N LEU A 406 -7.71 7.66 -32.02
CA LEU A 406 -6.83 7.62 -30.85
C LEU A 406 -6.62 6.18 -30.35
N LEU A 407 -7.69 5.39 -30.24
CA LEU A 407 -7.64 4.00 -29.80
C LEU A 407 -6.96 3.04 -30.81
N THR A 408 -6.50 3.54 -31.97
CA THR A 408 -5.61 2.78 -32.86
C THR A 408 -4.14 2.81 -32.43
N ASP A 409 -3.80 3.65 -31.46
CA ASP A 409 -2.44 3.78 -30.92
C ASP A 409 -2.35 3.42 -29.43
N VAL A 410 -3.43 3.59 -28.68
CA VAL A 410 -3.51 3.35 -27.22
C VAL A 410 -4.74 2.51 -26.87
N PHE A 411 -4.68 1.75 -25.79
CA PHE A 411 -5.88 1.29 -25.09
C PHE A 411 -5.77 1.67 -23.61
N VAL A 412 -6.91 1.87 -22.98
CA VAL A 412 -6.99 2.40 -21.62
C VAL A 412 -7.38 1.29 -20.66
N VAL A 413 -6.72 1.25 -19.51
CA VAL A 413 -7.12 0.46 -18.35
C VAL A 413 -7.41 1.43 -17.22
N ILE A 414 -8.67 1.49 -16.77
CA ILE A 414 -9.04 2.30 -15.62
C ILE A 414 -9.26 1.40 -14.41
N VAL A 415 -8.63 1.76 -13.30
CA VAL A 415 -8.88 1.22 -11.96
C VAL A 415 -9.51 2.37 -11.18
N PRO A 416 -10.84 2.51 -11.16
CA PRO A 416 -11.48 3.67 -10.54
C PRO A 416 -11.02 3.89 -9.09
N GLU A 417 -10.87 2.79 -8.35
CA GLU A 417 -10.45 2.80 -6.95
C GLU A 417 -9.76 1.45 -6.63
N GLN A 418 -8.49 1.50 -6.21
CA GLN A 418 -7.74 0.35 -5.70
C GLN A 418 -8.16 -0.01 -4.27
N ASN A 419 -8.39 0.99 -3.41
CA ASN A 419 -8.76 0.81 -2.00
C ASN A 419 -10.29 0.91 -1.81
N VAL A 420 -11.01 -0.07 -2.36
CA VAL A 420 -12.49 -0.10 -2.32
C VAL A 420 -13.08 -0.11 -0.91
N GLU A 421 -12.35 -0.62 0.08
CA GLU A 421 -12.73 -0.57 1.51
C GLU A 421 -12.62 0.85 2.06
N GLY A 422 -11.50 1.52 1.79
CA GLY A 422 -11.32 2.93 2.10
C GLY A 422 -12.40 3.79 1.48
N TYR A 423 -12.82 3.48 0.25
CA TYR A 423 -13.87 4.24 -0.44
C TYR A 423 -15.24 4.02 0.18
N GLU A 424 -15.58 2.81 0.62
CA GLU A 424 -16.79 2.60 1.42
C GLU A 424 -16.74 3.40 2.74
N HIS A 425 -15.58 3.48 3.38
CA HIS A 425 -15.39 4.15 4.66
C HIS A 425 -15.14 5.66 4.56
N MET A 426 -14.91 6.18 3.35
CA MET A 426 -14.36 7.52 3.09
C MET A 426 -13.06 7.77 3.86
N THR A 427 -12.14 6.80 3.87
CA THR A 427 -10.84 6.89 4.53
C THR A 427 -9.70 6.76 3.54
N ARG A 428 -8.61 7.50 3.77
CA ARG A 428 -7.35 7.34 3.03
C ARG A 428 -6.77 5.93 3.19
N THR A 429 -6.86 5.41 4.40
CA THR A 429 -6.35 4.07 4.76
C THR A 429 -7.29 2.96 4.33
N THR A 430 -6.76 1.75 4.17
CA THR A 430 -7.56 0.53 3.96
C THR A 430 -8.35 0.13 5.22
N GLY A 431 -9.14 -0.94 5.13
CA GLY A 431 -9.77 -1.56 6.30
C GLY A 431 -8.76 -2.00 7.36
N GLN A 432 -7.50 -2.26 7.02
CA GLN A 432 -6.48 -2.59 8.01
C GLN A 432 -5.98 -1.38 8.80
N GLY A 433 -6.08 -0.18 8.21
CA GLY A 433 -5.84 1.08 8.90
C GLY A 433 -4.43 1.67 8.71
N TYR A 434 -3.79 1.39 7.57
CA TYR A 434 -2.67 2.19 7.07
C TYR A 434 -2.89 2.59 5.62
N ASP A 435 -2.09 3.58 5.21
CA ASP A 435 -2.08 4.16 3.88
C ASP A 435 -1.54 3.13 2.87
N PRO A 436 -2.34 2.71 1.86
CA PRO A 436 -1.90 1.79 0.81
C PRO A 436 -0.79 2.36 -0.07
N ASN A 437 -0.74 3.69 -0.31
CA ASN A 437 0.34 4.37 -1.06
C ASN A 437 1.65 4.48 -0.26
N ARG A 438 1.89 3.50 0.62
CA ARG A 438 3.10 3.29 1.40
C ARG A 438 3.46 1.81 1.43
N ASP A 439 2.76 0.96 0.67
CA ASP A 439 2.87 -0.51 0.71
C ASP A 439 3.24 -1.12 -0.65
N GLU A 440 3.36 -0.39 -1.76
CA GLU A 440 3.47 -1.02 -3.09
C GLU A 440 4.73 -1.87 -3.31
N ALA A 441 5.84 -1.53 -2.64
CA ALA A 441 7.02 -2.39 -2.57
C ALA A 441 6.86 -3.55 -1.58
N ASN A 442 6.11 -3.34 -0.49
CA ASN A 442 5.96 -4.30 0.61
C ASN A 442 4.84 -5.34 0.36
N GLN A 443 3.77 -4.94 -0.32
CA GLN A 443 2.62 -5.72 -0.75
C GLN A 443 2.08 -6.62 0.38
N THR A 444 1.91 -6.01 1.56
CA THR A 444 1.29 -6.64 2.73
C THR A 444 -0.23 -6.59 2.65
N LEU A 445 -0.77 -5.61 1.93
CA LEU A 445 -2.18 -5.49 1.59
C LEU A 445 -2.49 -6.20 0.27
N PHE A 446 -3.67 -6.81 0.19
CA PHE A 446 -4.15 -7.49 -1.01
C PHE A 446 -4.43 -6.49 -2.14
N GLU A 447 -4.88 -5.28 -1.81
CA GLU A 447 -5.08 -4.18 -2.75
C GLU A 447 -3.79 -3.92 -3.55
N ASP A 448 -2.68 -3.70 -2.85
CA ASP A 448 -1.36 -3.40 -3.41
C ASP A 448 -0.73 -4.60 -4.12
N ALA A 449 -0.80 -5.79 -3.50
CA ALA A 449 -0.35 -7.03 -4.12
C ALA A 449 -1.04 -7.32 -5.46
N ASN A 450 -2.35 -7.11 -5.52
CA ASN A 450 -3.17 -7.36 -6.71
C ASN A 450 -2.97 -6.27 -7.78
N ALA A 451 -2.86 -5.01 -7.37
CA ALA A 451 -2.56 -3.90 -8.27
C ALA A 451 -1.20 -4.08 -8.95
N MET A 452 -0.16 -4.42 -8.20
CA MET A 452 1.17 -4.64 -8.77
C MET A 452 1.25 -5.92 -9.60
N ALA A 453 0.45 -6.96 -9.30
CA ALA A 453 0.29 -8.12 -10.18
C ALA A 453 -0.35 -7.72 -11.52
N LEU A 454 -1.36 -6.84 -11.52
CA LEU A 454 -1.97 -6.33 -12.74
C LEU A 454 -0.97 -5.48 -13.56
N VAL A 455 -0.25 -4.58 -12.91
CA VAL A 455 0.80 -3.77 -13.56
C VAL A 455 1.85 -4.67 -14.21
N ASN A 456 2.35 -5.68 -13.49
CA ASN A 456 3.36 -6.62 -14.01
C ASN A 456 2.85 -7.53 -15.11
N LYS A 457 1.54 -7.80 -15.16
CA LYS A 457 0.92 -8.54 -16.28
C LYS A 457 0.94 -7.73 -17.57
N PHE A 458 0.73 -6.42 -17.47
CA PHE A 458 0.61 -5.56 -18.66
C PHE A 458 1.90 -4.80 -18.99
N ASN A 459 2.84 -4.62 -18.06
CA ASN A 459 4.02 -3.75 -18.20
C ASN A 459 3.68 -2.42 -18.92
N PRO A 460 2.74 -1.62 -18.40
CA PRO A 460 2.13 -0.56 -19.19
C PRO A 460 3.12 0.53 -19.60
N MET A 461 2.83 1.28 -20.68
CA MET A 461 3.69 2.40 -21.06
C MET A 461 3.57 3.56 -20.06
N VAL A 462 2.37 3.77 -19.52
CA VAL A 462 2.11 4.78 -18.50
C VAL A 462 1.21 4.19 -17.41
N PHE A 463 1.56 4.45 -16.16
CA PHE A 463 0.73 4.23 -14.99
C PHE A 463 0.60 5.53 -14.23
N THR A 464 -0.64 6.02 -14.13
CA THR A 464 -0.95 7.28 -13.45
C THR A 464 -1.75 7.00 -12.19
N GLU A 465 -1.29 7.54 -11.07
CA GLU A 465 -2.09 7.65 -9.85
C GLU A 465 -2.58 9.08 -9.66
N ILE A 466 -3.90 9.20 -9.51
CA ILE A 466 -4.56 10.48 -9.33
C ILE A 466 -5.02 10.58 -7.87
N HIS A 467 -4.55 11.62 -7.20
CA HIS A 467 -4.80 11.93 -5.80
C HIS A 467 -5.52 13.27 -5.64
N GLY A 468 -5.58 13.83 -4.43
CA GLY A 468 -5.72 15.28 -4.33
C GLY A 468 -5.86 15.96 -2.98
N ARG A 469 -6.24 17.22 -3.13
CA ARG A 469 -6.30 18.34 -2.20
C ARG A 469 -4.94 18.88 -1.79
N VAL A 470 -4.24 19.43 -2.78
CA VAL A 470 -3.17 20.43 -2.59
C VAL A 470 -3.61 21.79 -3.15
N ASP A 471 -2.90 22.89 -2.87
CA ASP A 471 -3.36 24.23 -3.29
C ASP A 471 -3.24 24.46 -4.82
N ALA A 472 -2.35 23.73 -5.47
CA ALA A 472 -2.14 23.73 -6.92
C ALA A 472 -2.60 22.41 -7.53
N VAL A 473 -2.70 22.33 -8.86
CA VAL A 473 -2.57 21.02 -9.51
C VAL A 473 -1.10 20.63 -9.42
N LEU A 474 -0.74 19.46 -8.93
CA LEU A 474 0.64 18.98 -8.93
C LEU A 474 0.75 17.74 -9.81
N ILE A 475 1.76 17.70 -10.67
CA ILE A 475 2.09 16.58 -11.55
C ILE A 475 3.55 16.19 -11.28
N GLU A 476 3.78 15.01 -10.72
CA GLU A 476 5.10 14.51 -10.37
C GLU A 476 5.56 13.39 -11.32
N PRO A 477 6.57 13.65 -12.17
CA PRO A 477 7.13 12.68 -13.11
C PRO A 477 8.54 12.15 -12.72
N CYS A 478 8.88 12.09 -11.43
CA CYS A 478 10.18 11.71 -10.83
C CYS A 478 11.16 12.88 -10.60
N THR A 479 11.42 13.20 -9.32
CA THR A 479 12.30 14.27 -8.86
C THR A 479 13.33 13.70 -7.89
N PRO A 480 14.59 14.20 -7.85
CA PRO A 480 15.60 13.73 -6.91
C PRO A 480 15.21 13.85 -5.42
N PRO A 481 15.81 13.02 -4.52
CA PRO A 481 16.74 11.93 -4.79
C PRO A 481 16.12 10.77 -5.54
N HIS A 482 16.99 10.10 -6.29
CA HIS A 482 16.63 9.12 -7.29
C HIS A 482 16.92 7.69 -6.85
N GLU A 483 15.98 6.78 -7.13
CA GLU A 483 16.07 5.36 -6.85
C GLU A 483 17.22 4.70 -7.67
N PRO A 484 18.06 3.86 -7.04
CA PRO A 484 19.25 3.34 -7.68
C PRO A 484 19.00 2.30 -8.79
N ASN A 485 17.90 1.56 -8.79
CA ASN A 485 17.54 0.56 -9.79
C ASN A 485 16.86 1.13 -11.06
N TYR A 486 16.49 2.40 -11.10
CA TYR A 486 15.92 3.05 -12.30
C TYR A 486 16.98 3.41 -13.35
N GLU A 487 16.63 3.28 -14.63
CA GLU A 487 17.49 3.59 -15.79
C GLU A 487 17.19 5.00 -16.35
N TYR A 488 17.48 6.05 -15.57
CA TYR A 488 17.10 7.45 -15.85
C TYR A 488 17.52 8.00 -17.22
N ASP A 489 18.64 7.53 -17.75
CA ASP A 489 19.11 7.93 -19.09
C ASP A 489 18.14 7.49 -20.20
N LEU A 490 17.34 6.45 -19.96
CA LEU A 490 16.31 5.97 -20.88
C LEU A 490 14.95 6.62 -20.59
N ILE A 491 14.58 6.83 -19.33
CA ILE A 491 13.19 7.13 -18.95
C ILE A 491 12.90 8.62 -18.73
N ALA A 492 13.85 9.40 -18.19
CA ALA A 492 13.54 10.70 -17.60
C ALA A 492 13.03 11.74 -18.63
N GLU A 493 13.60 11.77 -19.83
CA GLU A 493 13.13 12.68 -20.90
C GLU A 493 11.63 12.47 -21.21
N GLN A 494 11.20 11.22 -21.30
CA GLN A 494 9.81 10.89 -21.62
C GLN A 494 8.89 11.25 -20.45
N PHE A 495 9.31 11.00 -19.22
CA PHE A 495 8.51 11.29 -18.03
C PHE A 495 8.24 12.79 -17.89
N ILE A 496 9.28 13.61 -18.06
CA ILE A 496 9.15 15.08 -17.97
C ILE A 496 8.20 15.60 -19.05
N LYS A 497 8.36 15.15 -20.29
CA LYS A 497 7.49 15.57 -21.41
C LYS A 497 6.04 15.09 -21.23
N LEU A 498 5.86 13.89 -20.70
CA LEU A 498 4.54 13.34 -20.36
C LEU A 498 3.86 14.18 -19.28
N GLY A 499 4.57 14.51 -18.19
CA GLY A 499 4.06 15.37 -17.13
C GLY A 499 3.68 16.77 -17.62
N GLU A 500 4.44 17.34 -18.56
CA GLU A 500 4.13 18.63 -19.20
C GLU A 500 2.84 18.54 -20.03
N ALA A 501 2.67 17.47 -20.82
CA ALA A 501 1.47 17.24 -21.62
C ALA A 501 0.23 17.08 -20.74
N VAL A 502 0.33 16.24 -19.72
CA VAL A 502 -0.69 16.01 -18.69
C VAL A 502 -1.13 17.32 -18.03
N GLY A 503 -0.16 18.08 -17.50
CA GLY A 503 -0.45 19.30 -16.75
C GLY A 503 -1.18 20.32 -17.63
N VAL A 504 -0.73 20.50 -18.86
CA VAL A 504 -1.36 21.37 -19.86
C VAL A 504 -2.81 20.97 -20.15
N GLY A 505 -3.10 19.68 -20.35
CA GLY A 505 -4.47 19.20 -20.58
C GLY A 505 -5.40 19.47 -19.40
N ALA A 506 -4.92 19.18 -18.18
CA ALA A 506 -5.69 19.35 -16.95
C ALA A 506 -6.08 20.83 -16.70
N ILE A 507 -5.19 21.78 -17.01
CA ILE A 507 -5.41 23.21 -16.71
C ILE A 507 -6.08 24.00 -17.82
N ALA A 508 -6.00 23.57 -19.08
CA ALA A 508 -6.45 24.37 -20.23
C ALA A 508 -7.96 24.21 -20.53
N ASN A 509 -8.58 23.17 -19.99
CA ASN A 509 -9.95 22.75 -20.34
C ASN A 509 -10.98 23.03 -19.24
N ASN A 510 -10.57 23.66 -18.13
CA ASN A 510 -11.44 24.02 -17.00
C ASN A 510 -11.46 25.55 -16.77
N PRO A 511 -12.55 26.10 -16.18
CA PRO A 511 -12.72 27.55 -16.04
C PRO A 511 -11.97 28.20 -14.85
N ASP A 512 -11.51 27.41 -13.87
CA ASP A 512 -11.24 27.94 -12.52
C ASP A 512 -9.80 27.70 -12.00
N HIS A 513 -9.12 26.65 -12.48
CA HIS A 513 -7.79 26.22 -12.02
C HIS A 513 -6.84 26.08 -13.22
N ASN A 514 -6.16 27.18 -13.57
CA ASN A 514 -5.46 27.30 -14.85
C ASN A 514 -3.92 27.28 -14.73
N SER A 515 -3.38 26.61 -13.71
CA SER A 515 -1.93 26.49 -13.46
C SER A 515 -1.59 25.19 -12.71
N PHE A 516 -0.36 24.68 -12.88
CA PHE A 516 0.10 23.45 -12.21
C PHE A 516 1.56 23.53 -11.77
N GLU A 517 1.97 22.56 -10.96
CA GLU A 517 3.32 22.36 -10.43
C GLU A 517 3.91 21.08 -10.95
N MET A 518 5.18 21.15 -11.33
CA MET A 518 5.99 19.97 -11.59
C MET A 518 7.26 20.09 -10.73
N PRO A 519 7.36 19.37 -9.60
CA PRO A 519 8.45 19.54 -8.65
C PRO A 519 9.85 19.57 -9.27
N PHE A 520 10.20 18.64 -10.16
CA PHE A 520 11.52 18.65 -10.83
C PHE A 520 11.78 19.96 -11.60
N ARG A 521 10.75 20.54 -12.23
CA ARG A 521 10.84 21.82 -12.96
C ARG A 521 10.80 23.03 -12.04
N ASP A 522 9.98 22.94 -10.99
CA ASP A 522 9.42 24.09 -10.29
C ASP A 522 9.94 24.24 -8.87
N PHE A 523 10.64 23.29 -8.24
CA PHE A 523 11.03 23.36 -6.82
C PHE A 523 12.51 23.65 -6.55
N LEU A 524 13.34 23.75 -7.60
CA LEU A 524 14.72 24.24 -7.45
C LEU A 524 14.74 25.76 -7.25
N ARG A 525 15.42 26.22 -6.19
CA ARG A 525 15.48 27.63 -5.79
C ARG A 525 16.91 28.13 -5.73
N GLY A 526 17.09 29.45 -5.80
CA GLY A 526 18.39 30.05 -5.49
C GLY A 526 18.62 30.13 -3.98
N ASN A 527 19.80 29.76 -3.53
CA ASN A 527 20.25 29.96 -2.15
C ASN A 527 21.70 30.46 -2.13
N GLU A 528 21.92 31.66 -1.59
CA GLU A 528 23.24 32.29 -1.49
C GLU A 528 24.20 31.57 -0.52
N THR A 529 23.67 30.73 0.36
CA THR A 529 24.44 29.93 1.33
C THR A 529 24.75 28.51 0.83
N SER A 530 24.13 28.08 -0.27
CA SER A 530 24.43 26.80 -0.92
C SER A 530 25.77 26.84 -1.67
N PRO A 531 26.55 25.74 -1.71
CA PRO A 531 27.78 25.63 -2.51
C PRO A 531 27.62 25.96 -4.00
N THR A 532 26.46 25.67 -4.59
CA THR A 532 26.17 25.88 -6.01
C THR A 532 25.37 27.17 -6.29
N GLY A 533 24.91 27.85 -5.24
CA GLY A 533 23.94 28.93 -5.36
C GLY A 533 22.49 28.45 -5.61
N LYS A 534 22.23 27.13 -5.58
CA LYS A 534 20.92 26.50 -5.78
C LYS A 534 20.61 25.48 -4.69
N GLU A 535 19.34 25.24 -4.39
CA GLU A 535 18.91 24.18 -3.47
C GLU A 535 17.50 23.65 -3.81
N TRP A 536 17.28 22.36 -3.55
CA TRP A 536 15.97 21.72 -3.60
C TRP A 536 15.18 21.97 -2.32
N THR A 537 14.27 22.94 -2.30
CA THR A 537 13.64 23.35 -1.02
C THR A 537 12.58 22.38 -0.48
N GLN A 538 11.96 21.58 -1.36
CA GLN A 538 10.87 20.65 -1.04
C GLN A 538 10.95 19.46 -2.00
N PRO A 539 11.97 18.59 -1.93
CA PRO A 539 12.07 17.45 -2.84
C PRO A 539 10.82 16.56 -2.73
N TRP A 540 10.25 16.20 -3.88
CA TRP A 540 9.13 15.25 -4.04
C TRP A 540 9.71 14.00 -4.68
N ASP A 541 10.38 13.20 -3.86
CA ASP A 541 11.36 12.22 -4.33
C ASP A 541 10.75 10.96 -4.95
N ASP A 542 11.48 10.34 -5.85
CA ASP A 542 11.19 9.01 -6.41
C ASP A 542 12.08 7.91 -5.82
N MET A 543 12.82 8.19 -4.73
CA MET A 543 13.74 7.23 -4.11
C MET A 543 13.02 6.01 -3.50
N THR A 544 11.80 6.18 -3.01
CA THR A 544 11.03 5.07 -2.45
C THR A 544 10.07 4.47 -3.47
N THR A 545 10.15 3.14 -3.63
CA THR A 545 9.23 2.34 -4.45
C THR A 545 7.97 1.94 -3.68
N ALA A 546 7.82 2.42 -2.44
CA ALA A 546 6.61 2.23 -1.64
C ALA A 546 5.47 3.19 -2.05
N TYR A 547 5.62 3.93 -3.16
CA TYR A 547 4.54 4.73 -3.75
C TYR A 547 4.08 4.05 -5.05
N GLY A 548 2.78 4.02 -5.30
CA GLY A 548 2.20 3.22 -6.39
C GLY A 548 2.61 3.68 -7.78
N SER A 549 2.85 4.97 -8.01
CA SER A 549 3.36 5.48 -9.27
C SER A 549 4.84 5.19 -9.46
N GLN A 550 5.60 4.96 -8.39
CA GLN A 550 7.06 4.77 -8.45
C GLN A 550 7.42 3.30 -8.68
N TYR A 551 6.75 2.35 -8.03
CA TYR A 551 7.05 0.92 -8.21
C TYR A 551 7.07 0.44 -9.69
N PRO A 552 6.13 0.82 -10.57
CA PRO A 552 6.12 0.42 -11.98
C PRO A 552 7.34 0.93 -12.79
N VAL A 553 8.04 1.95 -12.31
CA VAL A 553 9.22 2.50 -13.01
C VAL A 553 10.34 1.45 -13.11
N LEU A 554 10.39 0.49 -12.16
CA LEU A 554 11.31 -0.66 -12.17
C LEU A 554 11.20 -1.55 -13.42
N ILE A 555 10.07 -1.46 -14.15
CA ILE A 555 9.80 -2.23 -15.38
C ILE A 555 9.66 -1.32 -16.61
N GLY A 556 10.17 -0.08 -16.54
CA GLY A 556 10.18 0.87 -17.64
C GLY A 556 8.83 1.53 -17.94
N THR A 557 7.87 1.43 -17.03
CA THR A 557 6.59 2.16 -17.09
C THR A 557 6.79 3.61 -16.67
N ALA A 558 6.17 4.56 -17.38
CA ALA A 558 6.13 5.94 -16.93
C ALA A 558 5.13 6.12 -15.78
N GLY A 559 5.66 6.30 -14.58
CA GLY A 559 4.93 6.58 -13.35
C GLY A 559 4.62 8.07 -13.20
N ILE A 560 3.35 8.45 -13.08
CA ILE A 560 2.95 9.85 -12.86
C ILE A 560 2.01 9.95 -11.66
N THR A 561 2.34 10.80 -10.69
CA THR A 561 1.43 11.16 -9.58
C THR A 561 0.78 12.51 -9.85
N TRP A 562 -0.53 12.61 -9.62
CA TRP A 562 -1.30 13.84 -9.75
C TRP A 562 -1.93 14.21 -8.42
N GLU A 563 -1.95 15.49 -8.07
CA GLU A 563 -2.75 15.98 -6.95
C GLU A 563 -3.73 17.05 -7.45
N LEU A 564 -5.02 16.84 -7.18
CA LEU A 564 -6.08 17.77 -7.58
C LEU A 564 -6.25 18.92 -6.58
N PRO A 565 -6.65 20.13 -7.03
CA PRO A 565 -6.82 21.27 -6.12
C PRO A 565 -8.15 21.28 -5.37
N VAL A 566 -9.19 20.65 -5.93
CA VAL A 566 -10.56 20.67 -5.41
C VAL A 566 -11.25 19.33 -5.62
N TYR A 567 -12.23 19.03 -4.76
CA TYR A 567 -13.12 17.89 -4.91
C TYR A 567 -14.50 18.38 -5.33
N SER A 568 -14.67 18.58 -6.64
CA SER A 568 -15.89 19.07 -7.27
C SER A 568 -16.00 18.56 -8.71
N ASP A 569 -17.11 18.87 -9.37
CA ASP A 569 -17.32 18.57 -10.79
C ASP A 569 -16.24 19.22 -11.68
N ILE A 570 -15.58 20.30 -11.24
CA ILE A 570 -14.46 20.89 -11.99
C ILE A 570 -13.31 19.88 -12.17
N SER A 571 -12.92 19.19 -11.09
CA SER A 571 -11.85 18.21 -11.16
C SER A 571 -12.31 16.91 -11.82
N ALA A 572 -13.53 16.45 -11.52
CA ALA A 572 -14.07 15.19 -12.04
C ALA A 572 -14.42 15.26 -13.54
N GLU A 573 -15.05 16.33 -14.03
CA GLU A 573 -15.51 16.42 -15.43
C GLU A 573 -14.47 17.03 -16.38
N TYR A 574 -13.59 17.90 -15.87
CA TYR A 574 -12.65 18.65 -16.72
C TYR A 574 -11.18 18.29 -16.45
N MET A 575 -10.69 18.42 -15.22
CA MET A 575 -9.24 18.34 -14.99
C MET A 575 -8.71 16.91 -15.23
N VAL A 576 -9.34 15.90 -14.63
CA VAL A 576 -8.92 14.51 -14.79
C VAL A 576 -9.14 14.02 -16.22
N PRO A 577 -10.34 14.11 -16.82
CA PRO A 577 -10.57 13.55 -18.15
C PRO A 577 -9.73 14.20 -19.25
N TYR A 578 -9.55 15.53 -19.24
CA TYR A 578 -8.77 16.20 -20.28
C TYR A 578 -7.26 16.04 -20.08
N GLY A 579 -6.78 15.95 -18.83
CA GLY A 579 -5.40 15.58 -18.58
C GLY A 579 -5.11 14.16 -19.09
N LEU A 580 -5.99 13.19 -18.81
CA LEU A 580 -5.86 11.81 -19.30
C LEU A 580 -5.98 11.74 -20.82
N MET A 581 -6.83 12.56 -21.43
CA MET A 581 -6.91 12.70 -22.89
C MET A 581 -5.56 13.17 -23.48
N THR A 582 -4.95 14.21 -22.91
CA THR A 582 -3.61 14.66 -23.37
C THR A 582 -2.51 13.66 -23.09
N GLN A 583 -2.64 12.85 -22.04
CA GLN A 583 -1.75 11.72 -21.77
C GLN A 583 -1.85 10.67 -22.88
N ALA A 584 -3.07 10.31 -23.29
CA ALA A 584 -3.31 9.39 -24.39
C ALA A 584 -2.80 9.94 -25.73
N MET A 585 -2.98 11.24 -26.00
CA MET A 585 -2.43 11.92 -27.18
C MET A 585 -0.89 11.93 -27.17
N PHE A 586 -0.27 12.14 -26.02
CA PHE A 586 1.19 12.06 -25.90
C PHE A 586 1.70 10.66 -26.23
N ILE A 587 1.04 9.62 -25.70
CA ILE A 587 1.39 8.23 -25.99
C ILE A 587 1.24 7.95 -27.48
N ARG A 588 0.13 8.34 -28.12
CA ARG A 588 -0.07 8.24 -29.58
C ARG A 588 1.13 8.79 -30.35
N ASP A 589 1.60 9.96 -29.96
CA ASP A 589 2.66 10.68 -30.68
C ASP A 589 4.09 10.16 -30.36
N ASN A 590 4.27 9.42 -29.25
CA ASN A 590 5.59 8.99 -28.75
C ASN A 590 5.76 7.47 -28.56
N LYS A 591 4.73 6.65 -28.84
CA LYS A 591 4.70 5.22 -28.48
C LYS A 591 5.94 4.44 -28.90
N ILE A 592 6.46 4.66 -30.10
CA ILE A 592 7.63 3.93 -30.60
C ILE A 592 8.87 4.21 -29.74
N SER A 593 9.08 5.46 -29.34
CA SER A 593 10.21 5.82 -28.48
C SER A 593 10.06 5.23 -27.07
N MET A 594 8.84 5.14 -26.54
CA MET A 594 8.57 4.51 -25.25
C MET A 594 8.85 3.01 -25.30
N LEU A 595 8.38 2.32 -26.34
CA LEU A 595 8.65 0.89 -26.58
C LEU A 595 10.15 0.62 -26.72
N GLU A 596 10.88 1.48 -27.46
CA GLU A 596 12.33 1.38 -27.58
C GLU A 596 13.04 1.53 -26.23
N ASN A 597 12.59 2.43 -25.36
CA ASN A 597 13.19 2.66 -24.05
C ASN A 597 12.94 1.47 -23.11
N GLN A 598 11.72 0.94 -23.05
CA GLN A 598 11.42 -0.26 -22.27
C GLN A 598 12.20 -1.48 -22.79
N ALA A 599 12.26 -1.68 -24.11
CA ALA A 599 13.02 -2.79 -24.69
C ALA A 599 14.54 -2.64 -24.44
N LYS A 600 15.10 -1.42 -24.41
CA LYS A 600 16.50 -1.19 -24.00
C LYS A 600 16.73 -1.51 -22.53
N LEU A 601 15.81 -1.12 -21.65
CA LEU A 601 15.86 -1.46 -20.22
C LEU A 601 15.89 -2.98 -20.03
N PHE A 602 14.95 -3.70 -20.66
CA PHE A 602 14.94 -5.17 -20.61
C PHE A 602 16.16 -5.80 -21.28
N SER A 603 16.67 -5.22 -22.38
CA SER A 603 17.93 -5.65 -23.01
C SER A 603 19.12 -5.54 -22.07
N ARG A 604 19.23 -4.43 -21.31
CA ARG A 604 20.23 -4.34 -20.24
C ARG A 604 20.00 -5.48 -19.24
N GLY A 605 18.74 -5.69 -18.83
CA GLY A 605 18.29 -6.74 -17.91
C GLY A 605 18.74 -8.15 -18.28
N VAL A 606 18.28 -8.66 -19.42
CA VAL A 606 18.59 -10.03 -19.89
C VAL A 606 20.10 -10.26 -20.11
N ASN A 607 20.87 -9.19 -20.33
CA ASN A 607 22.31 -9.24 -20.53
C ASN A 607 23.13 -8.87 -19.28
N ASN A 608 22.47 -8.62 -18.13
CA ASN A 608 23.07 -8.08 -16.91
C ASN A 608 24.09 -6.94 -17.14
N THR A 609 23.80 -6.03 -18.07
CA THR A 609 24.74 -4.98 -18.48
C THR A 609 24.83 -3.87 -17.44
N ASN A 610 26.07 -3.45 -17.12
CA ASN A 610 26.35 -2.30 -16.26
C ASN A 610 26.06 -0.97 -16.99
N SER A 611 25.18 -0.15 -16.41
CA SER A 611 24.78 1.17 -16.92
C SER A 611 25.15 2.33 -15.99
N ASN A 612 25.99 2.11 -14.97
CA ASN A 612 26.29 3.11 -13.94
C ASN A 612 26.80 4.44 -14.51
N ALA A 613 27.66 4.39 -15.52
CA ALA A 613 28.19 5.59 -16.15
C ALA A 613 27.13 6.39 -16.93
N ASP A 614 26.12 5.71 -17.48
CA ASP A 614 25.04 6.34 -18.25
C ASP A 614 24.05 7.06 -17.32
N VAL A 615 23.70 6.43 -16.19
CA VAL A 615 22.76 7.00 -15.21
C VAL A 615 23.41 7.98 -14.23
N ALA A 616 24.74 7.91 -14.04
CA ALA A 616 25.47 8.70 -13.05
C ALA A 616 25.09 10.20 -13.02
N PRO A 617 24.90 10.91 -14.16
CA PRO A 617 24.54 12.32 -14.15
C PRO A 617 23.26 12.65 -13.36
N TRP A 618 22.31 11.72 -13.28
CA TRP A 618 21.01 11.91 -12.62
C TRP A 618 21.10 11.91 -11.10
N TYR A 619 22.07 11.20 -10.51
CA TYR A 619 22.25 11.15 -9.06
C TYR A 619 22.87 12.44 -8.51
N VAL A 620 22.06 13.50 -8.48
CA VAL A 620 22.40 14.81 -7.90
C VAL A 620 22.32 14.80 -6.38
N ASN A 621 22.87 15.82 -5.72
CA ASN A 621 22.64 16.09 -4.30
C ASN A 621 21.59 17.21 -4.10
N GLN A 622 21.32 17.54 -2.83
CA GLN A 622 20.48 18.66 -2.38
C GLN A 622 20.75 20.02 -3.07
N TYR A 623 21.96 20.20 -3.63
CA TYR A 623 22.41 21.43 -4.28
C TYR A 623 22.45 21.34 -5.81
N ASP A 624 21.84 20.31 -6.41
CA ASP A 624 21.74 20.11 -7.87
C ASP A 624 23.12 19.89 -8.54
N GLU A 625 24.09 19.30 -7.83
CA GLU A 625 25.39 18.92 -8.41
C GLU A 625 25.29 17.60 -9.17
N THR A 626 25.43 17.64 -10.50
CA THR A 626 25.39 16.48 -11.40
C THR A 626 26.32 15.35 -10.96
N GLY A 627 25.76 14.18 -10.70
CA GLY A 627 26.47 12.94 -10.36
C GLY A 627 27.17 12.92 -8.99
N ALA A 628 26.85 13.87 -8.10
CA ALA A 628 27.44 13.94 -6.78
C ALA A 628 27.17 12.71 -5.89
N GLN A 629 26.11 11.94 -6.16
CA GLN A 629 25.73 10.75 -5.39
C GLN A 629 25.91 9.43 -6.16
N ALA A 630 26.51 9.43 -7.35
CA ALA A 630 26.53 8.24 -8.21
C ALA A 630 27.21 7.01 -7.57
N GLU A 631 28.34 7.18 -6.88
CA GLU A 631 29.04 6.08 -6.19
C GLU A 631 28.23 5.54 -5.00
N LEU A 632 27.48 6.42 -4.30
CA LEU A 632 26.62 6.04 -3.18
C LEU A 632 25.40 5.26 -3.67
N MET A 633 24.76 5.72 -4.74
CA MET A 633 23.51 5.13 -5.23
C MET A 633 23.74 3.78 -5.91
N ARG A 634 24.84 3.62 -6.67
CA ARG A 634 25.16 2.36 -7.36
C ARG A 634 26.56 1.86 -7.03
N PRO A 635 26.79 1.35 -5.80
CA PRO A 635 28.04 0.67 -5.44
C PRO A 635 28.27 -0.53 -6.36
N VAL A 636 29.53 -0.94 -6.59
CA VAL A 636 29.86 -2.06 -7.49
C VAL A 636 30.52 -3.20 -6.74
N TYR A 637 30.28 -4.44 -7.19
CA TYR A 637 30.99 -5.63 -6.72
C TYR A 637 32.38 -5.73 -7.38
N ASP A 638 33.41 -5.17 -6.74
CA ASP A 638 34.76 -5.02 -7.31
C ASP A 638 35.83 -5.97 -6.70
N GLY A 639 35.40 -6.97 -5.94
CA GLY A 639 36.25 -8.03 -5.39
C GLY A 639 36.91 -8.92 -6.44
N GLU A 640 37.87 -9.75 -6.01
CA GLU A 640 38.60 -10.64 -6.92
C GLU A 640 37.65 -11.64 -7.60
N GLY A 641 37.53 -11.54 -8.93
CA GLY A 641 36.65 -12.41 -9.72
C GLY A 641 35.21 -11.95 -9.81
N GLN A 642 34.85 -10.82 -9.19
CA GLN A 642 33.51 -10.22 -9.27
C GLN A 642 33.31 -9.43 -10.56
N ASN A 643 32.06 -9.14 -10.87
CA ASN A 643 31.64 -8.60 -12.16
C ASN A 643 31.83 -7.08 -12.34
N GLY A 644 32.17 -6.32 -11.30
CA GLY A 644 32.32 -4.87 -11.35
C GLY A 644 31.03 -4.12 -11.66
N ASN A 645 29.87 -4.71 -11.33
CA ASN A 645 28.54 -4.19 -11.60
C ASN A 645 27.80 -3.86 -10.29
N PHE A 646 26.78 -3.01 -10.36
CA PHE A 646 25.84 -2.77 -9.25
C PHE A 646 24.90 -3.96 -9.04
N TYR A 647 24.52 -4.61 -10.13
CA TYR A 647 23.74 -5.85 -10.07
C TYR A 647 24.68 -7.05 -9.87
N PRO A 648 24.42 -7.95 -8.90
CA PRO A 648 25.17 -9.19 -8.79
C PRO A 648 24.84 -10.12 -9.98
N GLU A 649 25.41 -11.32 -10.00
CA GLU A 649 25.05 -12.34 -11.00
C GLU A 649 23.71 -13.01 -10.65
N CYS A 650 23.52 -13.35 -9.38
CA CYS A 650 22.26 -13.86 -8.85
C CYS A 650 22.17 -13.72 -7.32
N TYR A 651 20.97 -13.94 -6.80
CA TYR A 651 20.71 -14.18 -5.38
C TYR A 651 20.30 -15.65 -5.18
N ILE A 652 20.82 -16.30 -4.14
CA ILE A 652 20.36 -17.61 -3.69
C ILE A 652 19.45 -17.39 -2.48
N ILE A 653 18.24 -17.93 -2.52
CA ILE A 653 17.31 -17.97 -1.38
C ILE A 653 17.07 -19.45 -1.03
N PRO A 654 17.69 -19.95 0.05
CA PRO A 654 17.50 -21.33 0.49
C PRO A 654 16.11 -21.55 1.07
N LEU A 655 15.57 -22.75 0.86
CA LEU A 655 14.26 -23.20 1.36
C LEU A 655 14.43 -24.53 2.13
N ASP A 656 15.57 -24.67 2.80
CA ASP A 656 15.93 -25.84 3.60
C ASP A 656 16.46 -25.42 4.97
N ARG A 657 16.16 -26.22 6.00
CA ARG A 657 16.51 -25.92 7.39
C ARG A 657 17.98 -25.70 7.68
N ASP A 658 18.90 -26.25 6.88
CA ASP A 658 20.34 -26.18 7.17
C ASP A 658 20.92 -24.84 6.71
N ASN A 659 20.26 -24.16 5.76
CA ASN A 659 20.77 -22.95 5.11
C ASN A 659 19.82 -21.75 5.20
N GLN A 660 18.65 -21.89 5.85
CA GLN A 660 17.67 -20.83 6.00
C GLN A 660 17.15 -20.76 7.44
N LYS A 661 17.36 -19.63 8.10
CA LYS A 661 16.85 -19.39 9.45
C LYS A 661 15.33 -19.22 9.49
N ASN A 662 14.73 -18.51 8.51
CA ASN A 662 13.27 -18.27 8.46
C ASN A 662 12.68 -18.82 7.15
N LEU A 663 12.26 -20.08 7.19
CA LEU A 663 11.66 -20.77 6.04
C LEU A 663 10.34 -20.13 5.57
N PHE A 664 9.53 -19.63 6.51
CA PHE A 664 8.23 -19.03 6.19
C PHE A 664 8.39 -17.76 5.35
N ASP A 665 9.22 -16.80 5.80
CA ASP A 665 9.40 -15.55 5.06
C ASP A 665 10.21 -15.75 3.77
N ALA A 666 11.14 -16.70 3.73
CA ALA A 666 11.81 -17.10 2.48
C ALA A 666 10.80 -17.65 1.44
N ALA A 667 9.83 -18.45 1.88
CA ALA A 667 8.77 -18.98 1.04
C ALA A 667 7.75 -17.88 0.63
N ALA A 668 7.43 -16.95 1.53
CA ALA A 668 6.61 -15.77 1.23
C ALA A 668 7.30 -14.84 0.21
N GLU A 669 8.63 -14.74 0.25
CA GLU A 669 9.39 -13.99 -0.74
C GLU A 669 9.28 -14.61 -2.14
N LEU A 670 9.28 -15.94 -2.25
CA LEU A 670 9.04 -16.61 -3.53
C LEU A 670 7.67 -16.26 -4.13
N LYS A 671 6.63 -16.23 -3.28
CA LYS A 671 5.28 -15.77 -3.68
C LYS A 671 5.32 -14.33 -4.19
N TYR A 672 5.99 -13.45 -3.47
CA TYR A 672 6.13 -12.04 -3.84
C TYR A 672 6.82 -11.88 -5.19
N LEU A 673 7.99 -12.50 -5.36
CA LEU A 673 8.81 -12.36 -6.58
C LEU A 673 8.03 -12.85 -7.81
N THR A 674 7.46 -14.05 -7.73
CA THR A 674 6.73 -14.63 -8.86
C THR A 674 5.40 -13.93 -9.13
N ARG A 675 4.72 -13.34 -8.13
CA ARG A 675 3.53 -12.49 -8.33
C ARG A 675 3.85 -11.25 -9.17
N ASN A 676 5.05 -10.70 -8.96
CA ASN A 676 5.59 -9.58 -9.74
C ASN A 676 6.30 -10.05 -11.03
N ASP A 677 6.12 -11.33 -11.39
CA ASP A 677 6.63 -11.96 -12.60
C ASP A 677 8.17 -11.94 -12.73
N VAL A 678 8.87 -11.84 -11.59
CA VAL A 678 10.30 -12.16 -11.51
C VAL A 678 10.46 -13.65 -11.74
N LYS A 679 11.36 -14.00 -12.67
CA LYS A 679 11.65 -15.40 -12.98
C LYS A 679 12.53 -15.98 -11.88
N VAL A 680 12.06 -17.06 -11.25
CA VAL A 680 12.80 -17.77 -10.20
C VAL A 680 13.23 -19.14 -10.70
N ASN A 681 14.53 -19.40 -10.66
CA ASN A 681 15.09 -20.69 -11.05
C ASN A 681 15.15 -21.62 -9.83
N VAL A 682 14.96 -22.92 -10.06
CA VAL A 682 14.97 -23.94 -9.03
C VAL A 682 16.08 -24.95 -9.35
N ALA A 683 16.94 -25.23 -8.37
CA ALA A 683 17.97 -26.24 -8.49
C ALA A 683 17.35 -27.64 -8.59
N THR A 684 17.72 -28.38 -9.63
CA THR A 684 17.30 -29.78 -9.87
C THR A 684 18.33 -30.79 -9.35
N GLU A 685 19.46 -30.31 -8.86
CA GLU A 685 20.49 -31.08 -8.16
C GLU A 685 21.25 -30.16 -7.18
N SER A 686 21.90 -30.75 -6.18
CA SER A 686 22.68 -29.99 -5.20
C SER A 686 23.90 -29.30 -5.83
N PHE A 687 24.24 -28.11 -5.36
CA PHE A 687 25.46 -27.39 -5.76
C PHE A 687 26.21 -26.84 -4.54
N VAL A 688 27.46 -26.40 -4.75
CA VAL A 688 28.30 -25.84 -3.70
C VAL A 688 28.68 -24.41 -4.06
N TYR A 689 28.47 -23.48 -3.14
CA TYR A 689 28.92 -22.10 -3.23
C TYR A 689 29.48 -21.65 -1.88
N ASP A 690 30.62 -20.95 -1.90
CA ASP A 690 31.37 -20.52 -0.72
C ASP A 690 31.54 -21.59 0.40
N GLY A 691 31.74 -22.84 -0.01
CA GLY A 691 31.89 -23.98 0.91
C GLY A 691 30.59 -24.50 1.54
N VAL A 692 29.45 -23.86 1.26
CA VAL A 692 28.11 -24.29 1.66
C VAL A 692 27.50 -25.18 0.56
N THR A 693 26.82 -26.25 0.97
CA THR A 693 26.11 -27.15 0.04
C THR A 693 24.63 -26.82 0.06
N TYR A 694 24.11 -26.41 -1.09
CA TYR A 694 22.69 -26.14 -1.30
C TYR A 694 22.02 -27.35 -1.94
N PRO A 695 20.91 -27.88 -1.38
CA PRO A 695 20.25 -29.06 -1.89
C PRO A 695 19.46 -28.81 -3.18
N GLU A 696 18.93 -29.90 -3.75
CA GLU A 696 17.85 -29.80 -4.76
C GLU A 696 16.66 -29.04 -4.15
N GLY A 697 16.02 -28.18 -4.95
CA GLY A 697 14.92 -27.32 -4.51
C GLY A 697 15.35 -25.90 -4.11
N THR A 698 16.64 -25.63 -3.91
CA THR A 698 17.13 -24.27 -3.65
C THR A 698 16.77 -23.31 -4.78
N THR A 699 16.30 -22.11 -4.42
CA THR A 699 15.88 -21.10 -5.40
C THR A 699 17.01 -20.12 -5.73
N VAL A 700 17.09 -19.75 -7.01
CA VAL A 700 18.12 -18.86 -7.57
C VAL A 700 17.46 -17.79 -8.44
N ILE A 701 17.64 -16.53 -8.04
CA ILE A 701 17.08 -15.36 -8.68
C ILE A 701 18.19 -14.76 -9.54
N SER A 702 18.20 -15.09 -10.82
CA SER A 702 19.22 -14.61 -11.76
C SER A 702 19.01 -13.14 -12.10
N MET A 703 20.07 -12.34 -12.17
CA MET A 703 19.99 -10.94 -12.66
C MET A 703 20.00 -10.84 -14.19
N TYR A 704 20.08 -11.97 -14.91
CA TYR A 704 19.95 -12.06 -16.37
C TYR A 704 18.48 -12.20 -16.80
N GLN A 705 17.66 -11.23 -16.42
CA GLN A 705 16.23 -11.20 -16.76
C GLN A 705 15.71 -9.78 -16.98
N ALA A 706 14.61 -9.65 -17.72
CA ALA A 706 14.00 -8.36 -18.02
C ALA A 706 13.69 -7.53 -16.77
N LYS A 707 13.14 -8.17 -15.72
CA LYS A 707 12.74 -7.53 -14.45
C LYS A 707 13.84 -7.50 -13.39
N ARG A 708 15.13 -7.47 -13.78
CA ARG A 708 16.25 -7.44 -12.82
C ARG A 708 16.19 -6.24 -11.87
N SER A 709 15.72 -5.07 -12.34
CA SER A 709 15.69 -3.84 -11.54
C SER A 709 14.67 -3.98 -10.43
N LEU A 710 13.50 -4.57 -10.76
CA LEU A 710 12.49 -4.93 -9.77
C LEU A 710 13.06 -5.92 -8.76
N ALA A 711 13.61 -7.05 -9.21
CA ALA A 711 14.18 -8.06 -8.30
C ALA A 711 15.28 -7.48 -7.40
N ASN A 712 16.23 -6.73 -7.95
CA ASN A 712 17.34 -6.15 -7.21
C ASN A 712 16.88 -5.08 -6.21
N SER A 713 15.86 -4.27 -6.54
CA SER A 713 15.34 -3.24 -5.62
C SER A 713 14.84 -3.78 -4.27
N GLN A 714 14.42 -5.06 -4.25
CA GLN A 714 13.90 -5.74 -3.06
C GLN A 714 14.94 -6.63 -2.37
N LEU A 715 15.98 -7.03 -3.12
CA LEU A 715 16.97 -8.03 -2.72
C LEU A 715 18.39 -7.48 -2.58
N TYR A 716 18.65 -6.18 -2.67
CA TYR A 716 19.97 -5.64 -2.35
C TYR A 716 20.05 -5.26 -0.87
N ASP A 717 21.10 -4.53 -0.46
CA ASP A 717 21.28 -4.10 0.93
C ASP A 717 20.70 -2.70 1.21
N GLY A 718 20.19 -2.01 0.19
CA GLY A 718 19.69 -0.65 0.32
C GLY A 718 20.77 0.42 0.16
N THR A 719 20.37 1.68 0.35
CA THR A 719 21.25 2.85 0.32
C THR A 719 20.93 3.78 1.48
N PHE A 720 21.97 4.25 2.17
CA PHE A 720 21.85 5.25 3.24
C PHE A 720 22.14 6.66 2.71
N ILE A 721 21.14 7.54 2.73
CA ILE A 721 21.21 8.90 2.19
C ILE A 721 21.30 9.92 3.32
N SER A 722 22.33 10.77 3.30
CA SER A 722 22.66 11.66 4.42
C SER A 722 22.57 13.17 4.15
N VAL A 723 22.30 13.61 2.91
CA VAL A 723 22.55 15.01 2.49
C VAL A 723 21.29 15.82 2.14
N TRP A 724 20.11 15.23 2.24
CA TRP A 724 18.86 15.86 1.81
C TRP A 724 18.04 16.38 2.98
N SER A 725 17.47 17.57 2.80
CA SER A 725 16.56 18.20 3.78
C SER A 725 15.12 18.14 3.30
N GLY A 726 14.19 17.92 4.22
CA GLY A 726 12.75 17.97 3.90
C GLY A 726 12.20 16.72 3.22
N LEU A 727 12.99 15.65 3.12
CA LEU A 727 12.49 14.36 2.68
C LEU A 727 11.65 13.72 3.78
N TYR A 728 10.45 13.30 3.38
CA TYR A 728 9.66 12.35 4.11
C TYR A 728 9.79 11.02 3.37
N SER A 729 10.73 10.18 3.78
CA SER A 729 10.92 8.87 3.16
C SER A 729 10.68 7.78 4.20
N GLU A 730 9.82 6.83 3.87
CA GLU A 730 9.86 5.48 4.42
C GLU A 730 10.59 4.66 3.35
N SER A 731 11.92 4.63 3.45
CA SER A 731 12.76 4.02 2.41
C SER A 731 12.79 2.48 2.52
N PHE A 732 11.96 1.90 3.37
CA PHE A 732 11.98 0.50 3.74
C PHE A 732 11.42 -0.43 2.65
N ALA A 733 12.34 -1.06 1.91
CA ALA A 733 12.05 -2.07 0.89
C ALA A 733 13.04 -3.26 0.90
N GLN A 734 14.05 -3.28 1.78
CA GLN A 734 14.98 -4.42 1.89
C GLN A 734 14.35 -5.58 2.66
N ARG A 735 13.63 -6.43 1.92
CA ARG A 735 12.72 -7.43 2.48
C ARG A 735 13.41 -8.52 3.31
N SER A 736 14.60 -8.97 2.90
CA SER A 736 15.36 -10.01 3.64
C SER A 736 15.63 -9.64 5.09
N HIS A 737 16.15 -8.43 5.33
CA HIS A 737 16.39 -7.92 6.68
C HIS A 737 15.08 -7.57 7.39
N ALA A 738 14.12 -6.97 6.70
CA ALA A 738 12.81 -6.63 7.25
C ALA A 738 12.02 -7.82 7.81
N ARG A 739 12.26 -9.01 7.24
CA ARG A 739 11.49 -10.23 7.48
C ARG A 739 12.34 -11.35 8.08
N GLY A 740 13.63 -11.11 8.30
CA GLY A 740 14.52 -12.06 8.96
C GLY A 740 14.80 -13.34 8.15
N TYR A 741 14.84 -13.30 6.81
CA TYR A 741 15.23 -14.47 6.01
C TYR A 741 16.61 -14.32 5.36
N ASP A 742 17.30 -15.43 5.16
CA ASP A 742 18.64 -15.47 4.57
C ASP A 742 18.61 -15.40 3.04
N ARG A 743 19.52 -14.60 2.50
CA ARG A 743 19.76 -14.42 1.07
C ARG A 743 21.27 -14.32 0.83
N ILE A 744 21.78 -15.08 -0.14
CA ILE A 744 23.21 -15.09 -0.49
C ILE A 744 23.41 -14.37 -1.81
N ILE A 745 24.38 -13.45 -1.84
CA ILE A 745 24.75 -12.66 -3.02
C ILE A 745 25.88 -13.37 -3.77
N VAL A 746 25.70 -13.61 -5.07
CA VAL A 746 26.73 -14.18 -5.93
C VAL A 746 27.11 -13.13 -6.97
N ALA A 747 28.35 -12.62 -6.91
CA ALA A 747 28.84 -11.59 -7.84
C ALA A 747 29.91 -12.11 -8.82
N GLU A 748 30.35 -13.37 -8.66
CA GLU A 748 31.39 -13.98 -9.48
C GLU A 748 30.79 -14.72 -10.69
N PRO A 749 31.06 -14.31 -11.94
CA PRO A 749 30.47 -14.95 -13.12
C PRO A 749 30.77 -16.45 -13.24
N ALA A 750 31.96 -16.89 -12.83
CA ALA A 750 32.34 -18.30 -12.86
C ALA A 750 31.53 -19.17 -11.86
N ALA A 751 31.17 -18.60 -10.71
CA ALA A 751 30.33 -19.28 -9.73
C ALA A 751 28.89 -19.37 -10.26
N TYR A 752 28.36 -18.27 -10.82
CA TYR A 752 27.05 -18.23 -11.45
C TYR A 752 26.89 -19.27 -12.57
N GLU A 753 27.87 -19.39 -13.48
CA GLU A 753 27.86 -20.43 -14.53
C GLU A 753 27.75 -21.85 -13.96
N THR A 754 28.35 -22.11 -12.80
CA THR A 754 28.31 -23.41 -12.13
C THR A 754 26.96 -23.64 -11.46
N ILE A 755 26.43 -22.64 -10.76
CA ILE A 755 25.12 -22.69 -10.09
C ILE A 755 24.02 -22.96 -11.12
N MET A 756 24.00 -22.18 -12.20
CA MET A 756 22.95 -22.28 -13.22
C MET A 756 22.95 -23.60 -14.00
N GLN A 757 24.06 -24.36 -14.03
CA GLN A 757 24.05 -25.72 -14.59
C GLN A 757 23.17 -26.67 -13.77
N SER A 758 23.04 -26.39 -12.47
CA SER A 758 22.20 -27.15 -11.54
C SER A 758 20.74 -26.68 -11.56
N CYS A 759 20.44 -25.52 -12.14
CA CYS A 759 19.11 -24.93 -12.26
C CYS A 759 18.52 -25.15 -13.66
N GLN A 760 17.70 -26.18 -13.83
CA GLN A 760 17.08 -26.52 -15.13
C GLN A 760 15.58 -26.20 -15.20
N ALA A 761 15.00 -25.69 -14.11
CA ALA A 761 13.59 -25.32 -14.01
C ALA A 761 13.43 -23.85 -13.60
N THR A 762 12.41 -23.21 -14.13
CA THR A 762 11.92 -21.89 -13.68
C THR A 762 10.47 -22.06 -13.22
N ILE A 763 10.12 -21.45 -12.10
CA ILE A 763 8.78 -21.51 -11.53
C ILE A 763 8.07 -20.16 -11.73
N ASP A 764 6.79 -20.23 -12.11
CA ASP A 764 5.91 -19.06 -12.22
C ASP A 764 5.06 -18.92 -10.94
N TYR A 765 4.14 -17.96 -10.93
CA TYR A 765 3.30 -17.73 -9.74
C TYR A 765 2.36 -18.89 -9.44
N GLU A 766 1.74 -19.52 -10.45
CA GLU A 766 0.83 -20.65 -10.22
C GLU A 766 1.60 -21.87 -9.70
N GLY A 767 2.77 -22.16 -10.27
CA GLY A 767 3.68 -23.19 -9.78
C GLY A 767 4.15 -22.90 -8.37
N THR A 768 4.42 -21.63 -8.05
CA THR A 768 4.81 -21.19 -6.70
C THR A 768 3.69 -21.46 -5.71
N LEU A 769 2.45 -21.05 -5.99
CA LEU A 769 1.32 -21.34 -5.10
C LEU A 769 1.13 -22.85 -4.87
N ALA A 770 1.31 -23.66 -5.92
CA ALA A 770 1.25 -25.11 -5.79
C ALA A 770 2.36 -25.67 -4.88
N ALA A 771 3.59 -25.17 -5.01
CA ALA A 771 4.71 -25.56 -4.15
C ALA A 771 4.50 -25.12 -2.70
N LEU A 772 4.01 -23.89 -2.49
CA LEU A 772 3.75 -23.33 -1.16
C LEU A 772 2.63 -24.07 -0.42
N ALA A 773 1.65 -24.61 -1.13
CA ALA A 773 0.60 -25.45 -0.53
C ALA A 773 1.13 -26.77 0.06
N GLU A 774 2.35 -27.18 -0.31
CA GLU A 774 3.03 -28.37 0.22
C GLU A 774 4.13 -28.02 1.24
N CYS A 775 4.44 -26.73 1.41
CA CYS A 775 5.44 -26.25 2.34
C CYS A 775 4.88 -26.38 3.76
N THR A 776 5.34 -27.36 4.52
CA THR A 776 4.87 -27.71 5.88
C THR A 776 6.07 -27.69 6.83
N ALA A 777 5.88 -28.08 8.09
CA ALA A 777 6.98 -28.10 9.05
C ALA A 777 8.14 -29.01 8.62
N ASP A 778 9.37 -28.52 8.75
CA ASP A 778 10.60 -29.27 8.47
C ASP A 778 11.11 -29.94 9.77
N PHE A 779 10.90 -31.25 9.89
CA PHE A 779 11.23 -32.04 11.07
C PHE A 779 12.45 -32.95 10.85
N ASP A 780 13.40 -32.92 11.79
CA ASP A 780 14.50 -33.88 11.91
C ASP A 780 14.64 -34.33 13.37
N GLY A 781 15.43 -35.37 13.63
CA GLY A 781 15.78 -35.83 14.98
C GLY A 781 14.91 -36.96 15.51
N VAL A 782 14.78 -37.04 16.83
CA VAL A 782 14.16 -38.17 17.54
C VAL A 782 12.63 -38.08 17.49
N GLU A 783 11.98 -39.06 16.85
CA GLU A 783 10.52 -39.20 16.89
C GLU A 783 10.01 -39.71 18.25
N ASN A 784 8.74 -39.41 18.56
CA ASN A 784 8.01 -39.91 19.75
C ASN A 784 8.64 -39.50 21.10
N ALA A 785 9.47 -38.46 21.12
CA ALA A 785 9.98 -37.81 22.33
C ALA A 785 9.41 -36.38 22.44
N ASP A 786 10.26 -35.38 22.66
CA ASP A 786 9.90 -33.96 22.65
C ASP A 786 10.41 -33.29 21.38
N VAL A 787 9.88 -32.13 21.03
CA VAL A 787 10.20 -31.39 19.81
C VAL A 787 10.53 -29.96 20.18
N ILE A 788 11.72 -29.52 19.77
CA ILE A 788 12.08 -28.11 19.73
C ILE A 788 11.43 -27.49 18.50
N ILE A 789 10.72 -26.38 18.67
CA ILE A 789 10.26 -25.52 17.58
C ILE A 789 11.12 -24.26 17.63
N ASP A 790 11.79 -23.97 16.51
CA ASP A 790 12.68 -22.82 16.40
C ASP A 790 11.85 -21.53 16.39
N ASN A 791 12.27 -20.56 17.19
CA ASN A 791 11.54 -19.32 17.42
C ASN A 791 12.09 -18.19 16.56
N VAL A 792 11.86 -18.29 15.25
CA VAL A 792 12.56 -17.51 14.20
C VAL A 792 11.60 -16.82 13.22
N SER A 793 10.29 -16.99 13.39
CA SER A 793 9.29 -16.45 12.46
C SER A 793 7.95 -16.15 13.14
N ASN A 794 7.12 -15.33 12.49
CA ASN A 794 5.72 -15.14 12.90
C ASN A 794 4.94 -16.47 12.96
N ASP A 795 5.27 -17.39 12.06
CA ASP A 795 4.62 -18.70 11.99
C ASP A 795 4.96 -19.58 13.19
N SER A 796 6.18 -19.47 13.73
CA SER A 796 6.57 -20.13 14.98
C SER A 796 5.73 -19.64 16.18
N ALA A 797 5.51 -18.33 16.29
CA ALA A 797 4.67 -17.75 17.34
C ALA A 797 3.20 -18.18 17.18
N ASN A 798 2.68 -18.21 15.94
CA ASN A 798 1.34 -18.73 15.66
C ASN A 798 1.21 -20.20 16.04
N ALA A 799 2.15 -21.05 15.62
CA ALA A 799 2.12 -22.48 15.92
C ALA A 799 2.09 -22.74 17.43
N VAL A 800 2.90 -22.02 18.21
CA VAL A 800 2.89 -22.09 19.67
C VAL A 800 1.54 -21.64 20.24
N ASN A 801 1.01 -20.51 19.79
CA ASN A 801 -0.30 -20.04 20.24
C ASN A 801 -1.44 -20.99 19.85
N ALA A 802 -1.38 -21.65 18.69
CA ALA A 802 -2.34 -22.65 18.26
C ALA A 802 -2.35 -23.86 19.23
N LEU A 803 -1.17 -24.34 19.63
CA LEU A 803 -1.04 -25.40 20.64
C LEU A 803 -1.61 -24.97 22.00
N LEU A 804 -1.26 -23.77 22.48
CA LEU A 804 -1.74 -23.22 23.75
C LEU A 804 -3.27 -23.02 23.74
N ASN A 805 -3.84 -22.55 22.65
CA ASN A 805 -5.28 -22.37 22.46
C ASN A 805 -6.02 -23.72 22.40
N ALA A 806 -5.37 -24.77 21.91
CA ALA A 806 -5.87 -26.15 21.99
C ALA A 806 -5.74 -26.78 23.39
N GLY A 807 -5.17 -26.06 24.36
CA GLY A 807 -4.96 -26.54 25.74
C GLY A 807 -3.81 -27.53 25.87
N LYS A 808 -2.88 -27.55 24.91
CA LYS A 808 -1.68 -28.41 24.91
C LYS A 808 -0.56 -27.77 25.73
N THR A 809 0.41 -28.58 26.12
CA THR A 809 1.54 -28.11 26.94
C THR A 809 2.71 -27.72 26.04
N VAL A 810 3.07 -26.44 26.06
CA VAL A 810 4.27 -25.91 25.41
C VAL A 810 5.13 -25.23 26.48
N ALA A 811 6.44 -25.33 26.35
CA ALA A 811 7.41 -24.70 27.24
C ALA A 811 8.40 -23.84 26.44
N MET A 812 9.00 -22.84 27.10
CA MET A 812 10.11 -22.06 26.54
C MET A 812 11.41 -22.51 27.19
N ILE A 813 12.46 -22.72 26.39
CA ILE A 813 13.80 -23.07 26.88
C ILE A 813 14.45 -21.82 27.49
N THR A 814 14.94 -21.95 28.73
CA THR A 814 15.31 -20.81 29.58
C THR A 814 16.83 -20.61 29.73
N GLU A 815 17.62 -21.65 29.43
CA GLU A 815 19.07 -21.67 29.57
C GLU A 815 19.68 -22.57 28.47
N GLY A 816 20.96 -22.36 28.14
CA GLY A 816 21.69 -23.15 27.15
C GLY A 816 21.74 -22.48 25.78
N GLU A 817 22.21 -23.22 24.78
CA GLU A 817 22.34 -22.77 23.39
C GLU A 817 20.95 -22.61 22.72
N GLU A 818 20.00 -23.47 23.08
CA GLU A 818 18.60 -23.42 22.60
C GLU A 818 17.73 -22.41 23.36
N LYS A 819 18.31 -21.52 24.14
CA LYS A 819 17.56 -20.54 24.94
C LYS A 819 16.70 -19.68 24.01
N GLY A 820 15.41 -19.54 24.32
CA GLY A 820 14.47 -18.78 23.50
C GLY A 820 13.57 -19.64 22.60
N ASN A 821 14.00 -20.86 22.26
CA ASN A 821 13.20 -21.80 21.48
C ASN A 821 12.09 -22.44 22.33
N PHE A 822 11.11 -23.04 21.66
CA PHE A 822 9.97 -23.69 22.30
C PHE A 822 10.13 -25.20 22.35
N LEU A 823 9.46 -25.85 23.29
CA LEU A 823 9.50 -27.29 23.50
C LEU A 823 8.07 -27.83 23.72
N CYS A 824 7.67 -28.84 22.94
CA CYS A 824 6.39 -29.53 23.09
C CYS A 824 6.55 -31.04 22.89
N SER A 825 5.49 -31.82 23.13
CA SER A 825 5.53 -33.25 22.85
C SER A 825 5.47 -33.51 21.35
N TYR A 826 6.06 -34.60 20.87
CA TYR A 826 5.96 -35.00 19.45
C TYR A 826 4.51 -35.17 18.99
N GLU A 827 3.64 -35.75 19.84
CA GLU A 827 2.20 -35.87 19.55
C GLU A 827 1.53 -34.50 19.36
N ASP A 828 1.95 -33.50 20.15
CA ASP A 828 1.40 -32.16 20.04
C ASP A 828 1.90 -31.42 18.81
N PHE A 829 3.20 -31.52 18.50
CA PHE A 829 3.79 -30.97 17.28
C PHE A 829 3.07 -31.48 16.01
N LEU A 830 2.76 -32.78 15.94
CA LEU A 830 2.06 -33.35 14.78
C LEU A 830 0.69 -32.75 14.51
N THR A 831 0.05 -32.06 15.46
CA THR A 831 -1.23 -31.38 15.17
C THR A 831 -1.09 -30.02 14.50
N ILE A 832 0.12 -29.47 14.45
CA ILE A 832 0.43 -28.20 13.79
C ILE A 832 1.36 -28.36 12.59
N ALA A 833 2.01 -29.53 12.44
CA ALA A 833 3.05 -29.77 11.43
C ALA A 833 2.57 -29.56 9.97
N ASP A 834 1.31 -29.88 9.67
CA ASP A 834 0.72 -29.68 8.34
C ASP A 834 0.12 -28.27 8.14
N GLU A 835 0.02 -27.47 9.22
CA GLU A 835 -0.66 -26.16 9.20
C GLU A 835 0.32 -24.97 9.17
N TYR A 836 1.56 -25.17 9.62
CA TYR A 836 2.57 -24.12 9.77
C TYR A 836 3.93 -24.53 9.17
N VAL A 837 4.64 -23.56 8.62
CA VAL A 837 6.01 -23.67 8.10
C VAL A 837 6.98 -23.31 9.24
N VAL A 838 7.38 -24.33 10.00
CA VAL A 838 8.32 -24.18 11.12
C VAL A 838 9.46 -25.19 11.02
N THR A 839 10.66 -24.78 11.47
CA THR A 839 11.77 -25.70 11.67
C THR A 839 11.63 -26.37 13.03
N ALA A 840 11.71 -27.70 13.05
CA ALA A 840 11.48 -28.49 14.24
C ALA A 840 12.52 -29.61 14.41
N THR A 841 12.92 -29.87 15.65
CA THR A 841 13.94 -30.88 15.98
C THR A 841 13.47 -31.77 17.11
N GLY A 842 13.36 -33.08 16.85
CA GLY A 842 13.06 -34.10 17.84
C GLY A 842 14.23 -34.34 18.79
N VAL A 843 13.98 -34.23 20.09
CA VAL A 843 14.98 -34.30 21.15
C VAL A 843 14.48 -35.06 22.38
N TYR A 844 15.40 -35.42 23.29
CA TYR A 844 15.05 -35.83 24.65
C TYR A 844 14.96 -34.60 25.55
N GLY A 845 13.76 -34.09 25.78
CA GLY A 845 13.50 -32.82 26.46
C GLY A 845 14.03 -32.75 27.88
N ALA A 846 14.28 -33.89 28.54
CA ALA A 846 14.91 -33.94 29.86
C ALA A 846 16.32 -33.30 29.91
N ASN A 847 16.96 -33.13 28.74
CA ASN A 847 18.27 -32.47 28.62
C ASN A 847 18.18 -30.93 28.64
N TYR A 848 16.98 -30.37 28.51
CA TYR A 848 16.76 -28.93 28.39
C TYR A 848 16.08 -28.37 29.63
N LYS A 849 16.46 -27.16 30.01
CA LYS A 849 15.79 -26.43 31.08
C LYS A 849 14.71 -25.55 30.47
N ALA A 850 13.46 -26.02 30.53
CA ALA A 850 12.32 -25.29 30.02
C ALA A 850 11.23 -25.09 31.08
N ALA A 851 10.51 -23.98 30.97
CA ALA A 851 9.36 -23.65 31.83
C ALA A 851 8.08 -23.64 30.99
N VAL A 852 7.01 -24.24 31.51
CA VAL A 852 5.72 -24.32 30.80
C VAL A 852 5.10 -22.93 30.66
N ILE A 853 4.59 -22.63 29.47
CA ILE A 853 3.90 -21.37 29.14
C ILE A 853 2.41 -21.51 29.51
N ASP A 854 1.91 -20.60 30.35
CA ASP A 854 0.48 -20.40 30.52
C ASP A 854 -0.08 -19.61 29.33
N ASN A 855 -1.23 -20.02 28.78
CA ASN A 855 -1.83 -19.37 27.59
C ASN A 855 -2.08 -17.88 27.85
N PRO A 856 -1.36 -16.96 27.16
CA PRO A 856 -1.40 -15.54 27.45
C PRO A 856 -2.59 -14.82 26.82
N THR A 857 -3.19 -13.93 27.60
CA THR A 857 -4.14 -12.91 27.12
C THR A 857 -3.49 -11.53 27.22
N VAL A 858 -3.53 -10.75 26.14
CA VAL A 858 -2.83 -9.47 26.00
C VAL A 858 -3.81 -8.30 26.07
N TYR A 859 -3.58 -7.33 26.95
CA TYR A 859 -4.29 -6.05 26.91
C TYR A 859 -3.56 -5.06 26.00
N LEU A 860 -4.29 -4.49 25.05
CA LEU A 860 -3.78 -3.50 24.10
C LEU A 860 -4.27 -2.08 24.46
N PRO A 861 -3.39 -1.16 24.92
CA PRO A 861 -3.80 0.18 25.29
C PRO A 861 -4.18 1.05 24.08
N GLY A 862 -5.06 2.03 24.31
CA GLY A 862 -5.25 3.15 23.38
C GLY A 862 -6.28 2.95 22.27
N LYS A 863 -7.18 1.95 22.39
CA LYS A 863 -8.33 1.79 21.49
C LYS A 863 -9.21 3.05 21.49
N PRO A 864 -9.48 3.68 20.34
CA PRO A 864 -10.38 4.83 20.27
C PRO A 864 -11.85 4.42 20.43
N ALA A 865 -12.70 5.38 20.83
CA ALA A 865 -14.15 5.21 20.79
C ALA A 865 -14.69 5.35 19.36
N ASN A 866 -15.90 4.82 19.14
CA ASN A 866 -16.61 4.98 17.87
C ASN A 866 -16.99 6.46 17.64
N ASN A 867 -17.02 6.84 16.37
CA ASN A 867 -17.38 8.17 15.91
C ASN A 867 -18.90 8.39 15.96
N THR A 868 -19.30 9.64 16.16
CA THR A 868 -20.71 10.06 16.26
C THR A 868 -21.23 10.76 15.01
N SER A 869 -20.45 10.77 13.93
CA SER A 869 -20.78 11.32 12.61
C SER A 869 -19.94 10.61 11.55
N GLY A 870 -20.47 10.46 10.34
CA GLY A 870 -19.82 9.71 9.26
C GLY A 870 -19.59 8.23 9.62
N TYR A 871 -18.51 7.66 9.08
CA TYR A 871 -18.15 6.26 9.31
C TYR A 871 -17.80 6.01 10.79
N VAL A 872 -18.47 5.01 11.38
CA VAL A 872 -18.43 4.75 12.82
C VAL A 872 -17.04 4.40 13.37
N GLU A 873 -16.16 3.83 12.56
CA GLU A 873 -14.78 3.45 12.94
C GLU A 873 -13.69 4.36 12.36
N THR A 874 -14.02 5.56 11.89
CA THR A 874 -13.05 6.48 11.26
C THR A 874 -11.76 6.67 12.07
N THR A 875 -11.86 6.99 13.37
CA THR A 875 -10.70 7.17 14.26
C THR A 875 -9.91 5.89 14.46
N LEU A 876 -10.58 4.73 14.42
CA LEU A 876 -9.94 3.44 14.54
C LEU A 876 -9.13 3.12 13.29
N ARG A 877 -9.70 3.33 12.09
CA ARG A 877 -9.04 2.99 10.81
C ARG A 877 -8.02 4.03 10.36
N SER A 878 -8.33 5.33 10.47
CA SER A 878 -7.50 6.40 9.90
C SER A 878 -6.99 7.43 10.93
N GLY A 879 -7.18 7.18 12.23
CA GLY A 879 -6.75 8.11 13.31
C GLY A 879 -5.91 7.48 14.42
N SER A 880 -5.81 6.16 14.47
CA SER A 880 -5.17 5.41 15.56
C SER A 880 -4.22 4.34 15.03
N TYR A 881 -3.39 4.72 14.04
CA TYR A 881 -2.48 3.84 13.30
C TYR A 881 -1.68 2.89 14.21
N ASN A 882 -0.99 3.45 15.20
CA ASN A 882 -0.20 2.71 16.19
C ASN A 882 -0.99 1.60 16.90
N TYR A 883 -2.24 1.88 17.34
CA TYR A 883 -3.10 0.86 17.94
C TYR A 883 -3.46 -0.24 16.91
N ARG A 884 -3.74 0.15 15.65
CA ARG A 884 -4.05 -0.81 14.59
C ARG A 884 -2.86 -1.71 14.29
N PHE A 885 -1.65 -1.16 14.23
CA PHE A 885 -0.44 -1.95 13.96
C PHE A 885 -0.14 -2.92 15.10
N ASP A 886 -0.35 -2.49 16.35
CA ASP A 886 -0.24 -3.38 17.50
C ASP A 886 -1.27 -4.51 17.44
N TRP A 887 -2.53 -4.18 17.12
CA TRP A 887 -3.57 -5.18 16.97
C TRP A 887 -3.23 -6.18 15.86
N LEU A 888 -2.80 -5.69 14.68
CA LEU A 888 -2.40 -6.53 13.55
C LEU A 888 -1.22 -7.44 13.89
N ALA A 889 -0.17 -6.91 14.49
CA ALA A 889 1.01 -7.69 14.87
C ALA A 889 0.64 -8.80 15.88
N LEU A 890 -0.13 -8.46 16.92
CA LEU A 890 -0.57 -9.43 17.93
C LEU A 890 -1.47 -10.51 17.34
N THR A 891 -2.42 -10.15 16.45
CA THR A 891 -3.27 -11.14 15.80
C THR A 891 -2.50 -11.99 14.80
N ASN A 892 -1.57 -11.41 14.05
CA ASN A 892 -0.71 -12.12 13.10
C ASN A 892 0.24 -13.10 13.78
N MET A 893 0.53 -12.95 15.08
CA MET A 893 1.26 -13.92 15.90
C MET A 893 0.34 -14.88 16.69
N GLY A 894 -0.99 -14.76 16.53
CA GLY A 894 -1.96 -15.69 17.12
C GLY A 894 -2.34 -15.40 18.57
N PHE A 895 -1.98 -14.23 19.10
CA PHE A 895 -2.29 -13.86 20.48
C PHE A 895 -3.77 -13.48 20.66
N THR A 896 -4.33 -13.85 21.83
CA THR A 896 -5.66 -13.38 22.23
C THR A 896 -5.56 -11.98 22.82
N VAL A 897 -6.17 -10.99 22.16
CA VAL A 897 -6.24 -9.60 22.63
C VAL A 897 -7.56 -9.35 23.38
N THR A 898 -7.49 -8.64 24.52
CA THR A 898 -8.65 -8.28 25.35
C THR A 898 -8.76 -6.77 25.60
N ASP A 899 -10.00 -6.26 25.64
CA ASP A 899 -10.32 -4.92 26.12
C ASP A 899 -10.50 -4.89 27.66
N ASP A 900 -10.58 -6.05 28.33
CA ASP A 900 -10.70 -6.18 29.78
C ASP A 900 -9.30 -6.34 30.42
N LEU A 901 -8.79 -5.24 30.96
CA LEU A 901 -7.48 -5.20 31.64
C LEU A 901 -7.38 -6.22 32.79
N SER A 902 -8.48 -6.55 33.47
CA SER A 902 -8.47 -7.49 34.60
C SER A 902 -8.30 -8.95 34.17
N ALA A 903 -8.56 -9.25 32.90
CA ALA A 903 -8.39 -10.57 32.31
C ALA A 903 -7.02 -10.76 31.64
N ALA A 904 -6.20 -9.71 31.55
CA ALA A 904 -4.92 -9.76 30.85
C ALA A 904 -3.78 -10.28 31.73
N ASN A 905 -2.92 -11.10 31.12
CA ASN A 905 -1.66 -11.54 31.71
C ASN A 905 -0.57 -10.49 31.55
N VAL A 906 -0.57 -9.79 30.41
CA VAL A 906 0.44 -8.80 30.03
C VAL A 906 -0.21 -7.61 29.32
N ILE A 907 0.46 -6.46 29.37
CA ILE A 907 0.11 -5.28 28.60
C ILE A 907 1.21 -5.07 27.55
N VAL A 908 0.83 -4.90 26.29
CA VAL A 908 1.78 -4.67 25.20
C VAL A 908 1.21 -3.60 24.26
N GLY A 909 2.02 -2.64 23.84
CA GLY A 909 1.64 -1.78 22.74
C GLY A 909 2.43 -0.48 22.65
N SER A 910 2.19 0.23 21.55
CA SER A 910 2.83 1.49 21.19
C SER A 910 2.10 2.74 21.71
N ARG A 911 0.92 2.57 22.31
CA ARG A 911 0.11 3.69 22.81
C ARG A 911 0.38 3.95 24.29
N ALA A 912 0.18 5.21 24.70
CA ALA A 912 0.29 5.61 26.09
C ALA A 912 -0.74 4.88 26.96
N LEU A 913 -0.31 4.43 28.15
CA LEU A 913 -1.19 3.80 29.13
C LEU A 913 -2.19 4.80 29.73
N ASN A 914 -3.46 4.41 29.81
CA ASN A 914 -4.43 5.12 30.63
C ASN A 914 -4.11 4.94 32.13
N ASP A 915 -4.80 5.67 33.02
CA ASP A 915 -4.54 5.62 34.47
C ASP A 915 -4.71 4.21 35.07
N GLU A 916 -5.67 3.43 34.56
CA GLU A 916 -5.96 2.09 35.06
C GLU A 916 -4.84 1.11 34.70
N ALA A 917 -4.42 1.09 33.43
CA ALA A 917 -3.33 0.27 32.93
C ALA A 917 -1.99 0.67 33.59
N LEU A 918 -1.70 1.97 33.75
CA LEU A 918 -0.50 2.41 34.48
C LEU A 918 -0.52 1.93 35.95
N GLY A 919 -1.69 1.95 36.58
CA GLY A 919 -1.91 1.40 37.91
C GLY A 919 -1.64 -0.10 37.99
N ALA A 920 -2.06 -0.87 36.99
CA ALA A 920 -1.80 -2.31 36.88
C ALA A 920 -0.30 -2.62 36.70
N VAL A 921 0.41 -1.86 35.85
CA VAL A 921 1.87 -1.98 35.70
C VAL A 921 2.59 -1.74 37.03
N LYS A 922 2.20 -0.69 37.75
CA LYS A 922 2.76 -0.39 39.08
C LYS A 922 2.46 -1.49 40.12
N ALA A 923 1.33 -2.19 39.96
CA ALA A 923 0.95 -3.31 40.82
C ALA A 923 1.66 -4.62 40.47
N GLY A 924 2.23 -4.71 39.26
CA GLY A 924 3.09 -5.80 38.79
C GLY A 924 2.56 -6.61 37.61
N THR A 925 1.59 -6.08 36.86
CA THR A 925 1.29 -6.61 35.52
C THR A 925 2.46 -6.31 34.57
N PRO A 926 3.08 -7.32 33.93
CA PRO A 926 4.18 -7.08 33.00
C PRO A 926 3.76 -6.17 31.85
N TYR A 927 4.65 -5.24 31.48
CA TYR A 927 4.40 -4.29 30.40
C TYR A 927 5.54 -4.19 29.40
N MET A 928 5.19 -4.28 28.11
CA MET A 928 6.07 -3.87 27.02
C MET A 928 5.52 -2.63 26.33
N GLY A 929 6.34 -1.59 26.27
CA GLY A 929 6.02 -0.35 25.57
C GLY A 929 7.08 -0.03 24.51
N TYR A 930 6.65 0.34 23.32
CA TYR A 930 7.54 0.80 22.26
C TYR A 930 7.02 2.11 21.68
N THR A 931 7.90 2.95 21.13
CA THR A 931 7.67 4.38 20.78
C THR A 931 7.75 5.39 21.93
N SER A 932 8.04 6.63 21.56
CA SER A 932 8.04 7.79 22.47
C SER A 932 6.71 7.99 23.21
N THR A 933 5.57 7.69 22.60
CA THR A 933 4.25 7.86 23.23
C THR A 933 4.04 6.88 24.37
N ALA A 934 4.33 5.59 24.16
CA ALA A 934 4.28 4.57 25.21
C ALA A 934 5.26 4.87 26.34
N VAL A 935 6.52 5.16 26.01
CA VAL A 935 7.60 5.41 26.97
C VAL A 935 7.32 6.64 27.84
N SER A 936 6.80 7.72 27.26
CA SER A 936 6.55 8.98 27.98
C SER A 936 5.70 8.78 29.24
N ARG A 937 4.76 7.83 29.20
CA ARG A 937 3.87 7.52 30.30
C ARG A 937 4.55 6.71 31.40
N VAL A 938 5.52 5.86 31.04
CA VAL A 938 6.30 5.08 32.01
C VAL A 938 7.38 5.92 32.70
N GLY A 939 7.83 7.02 32.09
CA GLY A 939 8.69 8.00 32.74
C GLY A 939 8.11 8.62 34.03
N GLU A 940 6.81 8.44 34.30
CA GLU A 940 6.20 8.80 35.58
C GLU A 940 6.47 7.79 36.73
N LEU A 941 6.94 6.59 36.39
CA LEU A 941 7.20 5.49 37.33
C LEU A 941 8.68 5.29 37.63
N VAL A 942 9.56 5.58 36.67
CA VAL A 942 11.00 5.33 36.74
C VAL A 942 11.78 6.50 36.12
N ASP A 943 13.01 6.72 36.59
CA ASP A 943 13.90 7.73 36.04
C ASP A 943 14.46 7.24 34.69
N LEU A 944 14.01 7.86 33.59
CA LEU A 944 14.47 7.61 32.22
C LEU A 944 14.38 8.89 31.39
N GLU A 945 15.16 8.98 30.31
CA GLU A 945 15.09 10.07 29.33
C GLU A 945 15.17 9.51 27.90
N LEU A 946 14.32 10.04 27.01
CA LEU A 946 14.36 9.78 25.57
C LEU A 946 14.91 10.99 24.82
N SER A 947 15.72 10.73 23.81
CA SER A 947 16.19 11.70 22.82
C SER A 947 15.87 11.19 21.41
N SER A 948 15.91 12.07 20.41
CA SER A 948 15.67 11.71 18.99
C SER A 948 16.56 12.51 18.05
N CYS A 949 16.74 12.00 16.83
CA CYS A 949 17.31 12.79 15.75
C CYS A 949 16.28 13.83 15.29
N GLU A 950 16.68 15.09 15.12
CA GLU A 950 15.77 16.17 14.69
C GLU A 950 15.32 16.01 13.23
N MET A 951 16.15 15.38 12.40
CA MET A 951 15.95 15.23 10.96
C MET A 951 16.01 13.76 10.51
N GLY A 952 15.66 12.82 11.40
CA GLY A 952 15.60 11.39 11.11
C GLY A 952 14.15 10.89 11.05
N THR A 953 13.88 9.96 10.14
CA THR A 953 12.56 9.29 10.01
C THR A 953 12.69 7.81 10.37
N ASP A 954 13.48 7.08 9.60
CA ASP A 954 13.70 5.64 9.72
C ASP A 954 15.07 5.23 9.13
N PHE A 955 15.60 4.11 9.61
CA PHE A 955 16.68 3.38 8.96
C PHE A 955 16.67 1.91 9.39
N LEU A 956 17.31 1.11 8.55
CA LEU A 956 17.75 -0.22 8.85
C LEU A 956 19.19 -0.14 9.40
N GLY A 957 19.31 -0.19 10.72
CA GLY A 957 20.54 0.03 11.48
C GLY A 957 21.24 -1.27 11.86
N ARG A 958 22.53 -1.17 12.22
CA ARG A 958 23.29 -2.27 12.83
C ARG A 958 23.21 -2.16 14.34
N VAL A 959 22.93 -3.26 15.02
CA VAL A 959 22.77 -3.33 16.49
C VAL A 959 23.71 -4.35 17.14
N VAL A 960 23.81 -4.25 18.46
CA VAL A 960 24.45 -5.24 19.33
C VAL A 960 23.54 -5.53 20.51
N TYR A 961 23.69 -6.72 21.10
CA TYR A 961 22.94 -7.18 22.27
C TYR A 961 23.89 -7.35 23.47
N PRO A 962 24.03 -6.33 24.34
CA PRO A 962 25.01 -6.37 25.43
C PRO A 962 24.74 -7.46 26.48
N ASN A 963 23.49 -7.94 26.57
CA ASN A 963 23.06 -8.97 27.51
C ASN A 963 22.21 -10.01 26.80
N ASN A 964 22.32 -11.28 27.20
CA ASN A 964 21.46 -12.36 26.71
C ASN A 964 20.30 -12.60 27.70
N THR A 965 19.11 -12.16 27.32
CA THR A 965 17.84 -12.28 28.07
C THR A 965 16.88 -13.21 27.32
N LEU A 966 15.68 -13.49 27.83
CA LEU A 966 14.69 -14.24 27.03
C LEU A 966 14.06 -13.40 25.92
N ILE A 967 14.09 -12.07 26.03
CA ILE A 967 13.45 -11.17 25.06
C ILE A 967 14.27 -11.10 23.76
N ASN A 968 15.60 -11.20 23.86
CA ASN A 968 16.53 -11.05 22.73
C ASN A 968 17.38 -12.29 22.44
N ALA A 969 17.09 -13.45 23.05
CA ALA A 969 17.88 -14.66 22.86
C ALA A 969 17.90 -15.13 21.41
N THR A 970 16.75 -15.08 20.71
CA THR A 970 16.64 -15.47 19.30
C THR A 970 17.66 -14.73 18.43
N TYR A 971 17.63 -13.40 18.41
CA TYR A 971 18.54 -12.59 17.59
C TYR A 971 20.02 -12.89 17.88
N ILE A 972 20.37 -13.14 19.16
CA ILE A 972 21.74 -13.51 19.55
C ILE A 972 22.13 -14.88 18.99
N ASN A 973 21.22 -15.85 19.04
CA ASN A 973 21.47 -17.21 18.56
C ASN A 973 21.57 -17.26 17.03
N GLU A 974 20.73 -16.48 16.34
CA GLU A 974 20.76 -16.36 14.87
C GLU A 974 21.93 -15.50 14.38
N GLY A 975 22.56 -14.73 15.27
CA GLY A 975 23.58 -13.75 14.89
C GLY A 975 23.00 -12.59 14.07
N ASP A 976 21.71 -12.31 14.22
CA ASP A 976 21.08 -11.15 13.61
C ASP A 976 21.64 -9.89 14.27
N ASP A 977 22.22 -8.98 13.49
CA ASP A 977 22.81 -7.73 13.96
C ASP A 977 22.17 -6.51 13.30
N VAL A 978 20.95 -6.66 12.79
CA VAL A 978 20.20 -5.62 12.08
C VAL A 978 18.87 -5.35 12.79
N MET A 979 18.44 -4.08 12.80
CA MET A 979 17.14 -3.68 13.34
C MET A 979 16.57 -2.51 12.55
N TYR A 980 15.28 -2.52 12.27
CA TYR A 980 14.58 -1.37 11.71
C TYR A 980 14.10 -0.42 12.81
N GLU A 981 14.40 0.86 12.63
CA GLU A 981 14.30 1.85 13.70
C GLU A 981 13.47 3.07 13.25
N TYR A 982 12.15 2.88 13.16
CA TYR A 982 11.23 3.99 12.85
C TYR A 982 11.03 4.91 14.06
N GLY A 983 11.29 6.20 13.84
CA GLY A 983 11.21 7.28 14.82
C GLY A 983 12.57 7.84 15.24
N THR A 984 13.66 7.08 15.07
CA THR A 984 15.05 7.51 15.38
C THR A 984 15.24 8.00 16.83
N TYR A 985 14.58 7.32 17.78
CA TYR A 985 14.66 7.59 19.21
C TYR A 985 15.68 6.69 19.91
N TRP A 986 16.31 7.21 20.97
CA TRP A 986 17.17 6.42 21.86
C TRP A 986 16.99 6.87 23.32
N PHE A 987 17.34 5.99 24.26
CA PHE A 987 17.37 6.31 25.67
C PHE A 987 18.69 7.01 26.03
N SER A 988 18.61 8.30 26.38
CA SER A 988 19.75 9.07 26.90
C SER A 988 20.03 8.79 28.37
N GLU A 989 19.01 8.33 29.10
CA GLU A 989 19.09 7.84 30.47
C GLU A 989 18.15 6.64 30.63
N ILE A 990 18.62 5.58 31.31
CA ILE A 990 17.81 4.40 31.67
C ILE A 990 17.87 4.19 33.18
N PRO A 991 16.85 3.55 33.79
CA PRO A 991 16.80 3.36 35.24
C PRO A 991 18.00 2.58 35.78
N ASP A 992 18.46 2.95 36.97
CA ASP A 992 19.51 2.21 37.69
C ASP A 992 19.11 0.73 37.88
N GLY A 993 19.92 -0.19 37.35
CA GLY A 993 19.66 -1.63 37.40
C GLY A 993 18.84 -2.20 36.23
N ALA A 994 18.51 -1.38 35.22
CA ALA A 994 18.01 -1.87 33.94
C ALA A 994 19.05 -2.72 33.20
N THR A 995 18.56 -3.70 32.43
CA THR A 995 19.36 -4.56 31.55
C THR A 995 19.14 -4.12 30.12
N VAL A 996 20.21 -3.71 29.44
CA VAL A 996 20.15 -3.30 28.03
C VAL A 996 19.86 -4.54 27.17
N LEU A 997 18.78 -4.46 26.39
CA LEU A 997 18.38 -5.48 25.43
C LEU A 997 19.05 -5.26 24.08
N VAL A 998 19.00 -4.02 23.57
CA VAL A 998 19.48 -3.65 22.23
C VAL A 998 20.15 -2.28 22.28
N GLN A 999 21.29 -2.16 21.59
CA GLN A 999 22.04 -0.92 21.45
C GLN A 999 22.57 -0.80 20.02
N ASN A 1000 22.58 0.42 19.47
CA ASN A 1000 23.11 0.67 18.13
C ASN A 1000 24.63 0.49 18.10
N ALA A 1001 25.14 -0.10 17.02
CA ALA A 1001 26.51 -0.61 16.93
C ALA A 1001 27.55 0.44 16.53
N GLY A 1002 27.15 1.67 16.21
CA GLY A 1002 28.01 2.74 15.73
C GLY A 1002 28.56 2.51 14.33
N LYS A 1003 27.93 1.63 13.54
CA LYS A 1003 28.26 1.35 12.14
C LYS A 1003 27.33 2.12 11.21
N ASP A 1004 27.73 2.30 9.95
CA ASP A 1004 26.86 2.91 8.95
C ASP A 1004 25.57 2.08 8.78
N PRO A 1005 24.38 2.71 8.75
CA PRO A 1005 23.13 2.02 8.44
C PRO A 1005 23.17 1.40 7.04
N LEU A 1006 22.38 0.35 6.83
CA LEU A 1006 22.23 -0.30 5.53
C LEU A 1006 21.35 0.54 4.60
N GLN A 1007 20.23 1.04 5.15
CA GLN A 1007 19.25 1.82 4.42
C GLN A 1007 18.67 2.91 5.32
N GLY A 1008 18.31 4.05 4.74
CA GLY A 1008 17.59 5.11 5.45
C GLY A 1008 17.87 6.49 4.90
N CYS A 1009 17.13 7.48 5.40
CA CYS A 1009 17.32 8.88 5.04
C CYS A 1009 17.41 9.77 6.28
N ILE A 1010 18.49 10.53 6.40
CA ILE A 1010 18.69 11.50 7.48
C ILE A 1010 19.44 12.74 6.98
N CYS A 1011 19.05 13.94 7.40
CA CYS A 1011 19.78 15.15 7.03
C CYS A 1011 20.98 15.37 7.97
N LEU A 1012 22.20 15.28 7.45
CA LEU A 1012 23.47 15.51 8.18
C LEU A 1012 24.26 16.69 7.59
N THR A 1013 23.59 17.83 7.43
CA THR A 1013 24.16 19.00 6.73
C THR A 1013 24.98 19.94 7.64
N ASP A 1014 25.00 19.71 8.96
CA ASP A 1014 25.83 20.47 9.91
C ASP A 1014 26.40 19.60 11.06
N ASP A 1015 27.43 20.11 11.74
CA ASP A 1015 28.15 19.42 12.82
C ASP A 1015 27.25 19.02 14.02
N GLY A 1016 26.16 19.76 14.26
CA GLY A 1016 25.20 19.46 15.31
C GLY A 1016 24.37 18.23 14.99
N LEU A 1017 23.83 18.17 13.76
CA LEU A 1017 23.08 17.01 13.25
C LEU A 1017 23.97 15.76 13.17
N VAL A 1018 25.21 15.90 12.69
CA VAL A 1018 26.18 14.79 12.67
C VAL A 1018 26.42 14.25 14.07
N LYS A 1019 26.71 15.12 15.05
CA LYS A 1019 26.96 14.69 16.44
C LYS A 1019 25.73 14.05 17.08
N GLN A 1020 24.53 14.55 16.77
CA GLN A 1020 23.27 13.97 17.24
C GLN A 1020 23.11 12.55 16.70
N PHE A 1021 23.34 12.35 15.40
CA PHE A 1021 23.31 11.03 14.77
C PHE A 1021 24.40 10.10 15.31
N GLU A 1022 25.63 10.58 15.53
CA GLU A 1022 26.69 9.76 16.15
C GLU A 1022 26.29 9.30 17.56
N THR A 1023 25.63 10.17 18.34
CA THR A 1023 25.13 9.82 19.68
C THR A 1023 24.02 8.77 19.59
N TYR A 1024 23.07 8.99 18.68
CA TYR A 1024 22.00 8.06 18.37
C TYR A 1024 22.54 6.68 17.96
N ASN A 1025 23.48 6.65 17.02
CA ASN A 1025 24.02 5.44 16.41
C ASN A 1025 24.88 4.61 17.39
N ASN A 1026 25.13 5.12 18.61
CA ASN A 1026 25.75 4.38 19.71
C ASN A 1026 24.79 4.20 20.90
N GLY A 1027 23.55 4.66 20.77
CA GLY A 1027 22.56 4.77 21.84
C GLY A 1027 21.86 3.45 22.17
N VAL A 1028 21.34 3.38 23.40
CA VAL A 1028 20.47 2.27 23.82
C VAL A 1028 19.09 2.48 23.22
N VAL A 1029 18.58 1.46 22.51
CA VAL A 1029 17.26 1.51 21.85
C VAL A 1029 16.25 0.55 22.46
N GLY A 1030 16.69 -0.36 23.34
CA GLY A 1030 15.81 -1.23 24.11
C GLY A 1030 16.40 -1.68 25.44
N PHE A 1031 15.59 -1.74 26.50
CA PHE A 1031 15.99 -2.28 27.80
C PHE A 1031 14.83 -2.98 28.53
N GLU A 1032 15.16 -3.87 29.47
CA GLU A 1032 14.21 -4.38 30.47
C GLU A 1032 14.59 -3.92 31.88
N TYR A 1033 13.59 -3.72 32.73
CA TYR A 1033 13.76 -3.27 34.10
C TYR A 1033 12.80 -4.00 35.04
N GLN A 1034 13.38 -4.74 35.98
CA GLN A 1034 12.66 -5.47 37.02
C GLN A 1034 13.10 -4.98 38.40
N SER A 1035 12.18 -4.33 39.12
CA SER A 1035 12.47 -3.77 40.45
C SER A 1035 11.22 -3.66 41.30
N GLY A 1036 11.27 -4.26 42.50
CA GLY A 1036 10.09 -4.38 43.36
C GLY A 1036 9.01 -5.22 42.70
N ASN A 1037 7.85 -4.61 42.43
CA ASN A 1037 6.77 -5.26 41.69
C ASN A 1037 6.79 -4.92 40.19
N MET A 1038 7.61 -3.98 39.74
CA MET A 1038 7.60 -3.55 38.33
C MET A 1038 8.38 -4.52 37.46
N ASP A 1039 7.82 -4.83 36.30
CA ASP A 1039 8.41 -5.63 35.23
C ASP A 1039 8.07 -4.97 33.89
N ILE A 1040 9.02 -4.22 33.35
CA ILE A 1040 8.84 -3.43 32.13
C ILE A 1040 9.93 -3.75 31.11
N ALA A 1041 9.55 -3.82 29.84
CA ALA A 1041 10.46 -3.78 28.70
C ALA A 1041 10.11 -2.57 27.83
N LEU A 1042 11.07 -1.71 27.53
CA LEU A 1042 10.85 -0.51 26.75
C LEU A 1042 11.78 -0.47 25.54
N PHE A 1043 11.20 -0.13 24.39
CA PHE A 1043 11.93 0.16 23.16
C PHE A 1043 11.65 1.59 22.71
N ALA A 1044 12.68 2.26 22.20
CA ALA A 1044 12.58 3.66 21.81
C ALA A 1044 11.82 3.82 20.48
N ASN A 1045 12.02 2.90 19.53
CA ASN A 1045 11.45 2.90 18.19
C ASN A 1045 10.23 1.99 18.06
N VAL A 1046 9.50 2.10 16.94
CA VAL A 1046 8.36 1.23 16.62
C VAL A 1046 8.85 -0.17 16.23
N LEU A 1047 8.25 -1.24 16.78
CA LEU A 1047 8.61 -2.64 16.46
C LEU A 1047 7.69 -3.31 15.42
N ASN A 1048 6.67 -2.61 14.94
CA ASN A 1048 5.61 -3.18 14.11
C ASN A 1048 5.05 -2.23 13.05
N HIS A 1049 5.86 -1.26 12.61
CA HIS A 1049 5.42 -0.19 11.71
C HIS A 1049 4.77 -0.75 10.45
N LYS A 1050 3.45 -0.53 10.30
CA LYS A 1050 2.61 -1.01 9.19
C LYS A 1050 2.75 -2.50 8.87
N ILE A 1051 3.18 -3.32 9.82
CA ILE A 1051 3.52 -4.73 9.62
C ILE A 1051 4.54 -5.02 8.50
N HIS A 1052 5.31 -4.02 8.04
CA HIS A 1052 6.33 -4.23 7.01
C HIS A 1052 7.57 -4.94 7.59
N GLN A 1053 7.96 -4.55 8.81
CA GLN A 1053 9.05 -5.15 9.59
C GLN A 1053 8.48 -6.25 10.49
N THR A 1054 8.60 -7.50 10.05
CA THR A 1054 8.10 -8.66 10.82
C THR A 1054 9.18 -9.32 11.65
N ASP A 1055 10.46 -9.06 11.37
CA ASP A 1055 11.57 -9.62 12.14
C ASP A 1055 11.52 -9.19 13.62
N GLU A 1056 11.21 -7.92 13.89
CA GLU A 1056 11.09 -7.35 15.23
C GLU A 1056 9.91 -7.88 16.05
N PHE A 1057 8.96 -8.60 15.44
CA PHE A 1057 7.83 -9.19 16.16
C PHE A 1057 8.30 -10.21 17.20
N THR A 1058 9.45 -10.83 16.98
CA THR A 1058 10.03 -11.81 17.91
C THR A 1058 10.39 -11.18 19.26
N PHE A 1059 10.75 -9.89 19.33
CA PHE A 1059 10.85 -9.21 20.64
C PHE A 1059 9.51 -9.20 21.40
N ILE A 1060 8.41 -8.93 20.68
CA ILE A 1060 7.06 -8.84 21.24
C ILE A 1060 6.61 -10.22 21.72
N SER A 1061 6.70 -11.25 20.87
CA SER A 1061 6.29 -12.62 21.22
C SER A 1061 7.12 -13.15 22.40
N ASN A 1062 8.44 -12.94 22.39
CA ASN A 1062 9.34 -13.36 23.47
C ASN A 1062 9.02 -12.70 24.80
N PHE A 1063 8.69 -11.41 24.78
CA PHE A 1063 8.22 -10.74 26.00
C PHE A 1063 6.95 -11.41 26.54
N ILE A 1064 5.94 -11.61 25.70
CA ILE A 1064 4.65 -12.19 26.11
C ILE A 1064 4.84 -13.60 26.65
N PHE A 1065 5.54 -14.48 25.94
CA PHE A 1065 5.76 -15.86 26.37
C PHE A 1065 6.63 -15.94 27.62
N SER A 1066 7.75 -15.21 27.68
CA SER A 1066 8.65 -15.25 28.83
C SER A 1066 8.02 -14.72 30.12
N ARG A 1067 7.04 -13.82 30.02
CA ARG A 1067 6.27 -13.30 31.18
C ARG A 1067 5.00 -14.10 31.48
N SER A 1068 4.73 -15.12 30.69
CA SER A 1068 3.66 -16.09 30.90
C SER A 1068 4.20 -17.47 31.30
N LEU A 1069 5.47 -17.55 31.69
CA LEU A 1069 6.06 -18.79 32.20
C LEU A 1069 5.50 -19.12 33.58
N SER A 1070 4.94 -20.31 33.71
CA SER A 1070 4.50 -20.87 34.98
C SER A 1070 5.70 -21.29 35.84
N ALA A 1071 5.47 -21.48 37.14
CA ALA A 1071 6.48 -22.09 38.03
C ALA A 1071 6.70 -23.59 37.77
N VAL A 1072 6.00 -24.18 36.79
CA VAL A 1072 6.09 -25.60 36.45
C VAL A 1072 7.19 -25.80 35.41
N ALA A 1073 8.21 -26.57 35.78
CA ALA A 1073 9.22 -27.01 34.83
C ALA A 1073 8.62 -28.04 33.85
N TYR A 1074 9.08 -28.01 32.60
CA TYR A 1074 8.70 -29.01 31.62
C TYR A 1074 9.35 -30.36 31.96
N GLU A 1075 8.54 -31.39 32.17
CA GLU A 1075 9.02 -32.75 32.41
C GLU A 1075 9.24 -33.47 31.07
N GLY A 1076 10.39 -33.22 30.44
CA GLY A 1076 10.72 -33.83 29.15
C GLY A 1076 11.01 -35.33 29.23
N VAL A 1077 10.88 -35.99 28.08
CA VAL A 1077 11.19 -37.41 27.86
C VAL A 1077 12.69 -37.65 28.09
N GLN A 1078 12.98 -38.71 28.86
CA GLN A 1078 14.35 -39.14 29.12
C GLN A 1078 14.90 -39.99 27.97
N GLN A 1079 16.18 -39.80 27.66
CA GLN A 1079 16.90 -40.67 26.74
C GLN A 1079 16.93 -42.13 27.28
N PRO A 1080 16.56 -43.14 26.46
CA PRO A 1080 16.59 -44.53 26.89
C PRO A 1080 18.02 -45.03 27.11
N GLU A 1081 18.23 -45.87 28.14
CA GLU A 1081 19.56 -46.43 28.50
C GLU A 1081 20.19 -47.33 27.42
N ASN A 1082 19.40 -47.80 26.44
CA ASN A 1082 19.83 -48.56 25.25
C ASN A 1082 18.93 -48.17 24.07
N PRO A 1083 19.33 -47.22 23.19
CA PRO A 1083 18.55 -46.90 22.00
C PRO A 1083 18.51 -48.12 21.06
N GLU A 1084 17.35 -48.43 20.48
CA GLU A 1084 17.28 -49.41 19.39
C GLU A 1084 18.09 -48.90 18.17
N PRO A 1085 18.74 -49.76 17.38
CA PRO A 1085 19.68 -49.37 16.32
C PRO A 1085 19.08 -48.58 15.14
N GLY A 1086 17.79 -48.21 15.19
CA GLY A 1086 17.07 -47.54 14.11
C GLY A 1086 16.83 -46.04 14.32
N ASN A 1087 17.21 -45.47 15.46
CA ASN A 1087 17.12 -44.03 15.70
C ASN A 1087 18.48 -43.38 15.36
N PRO A 1088 18.56 -42.37 14.47
CA PRO A 1088 19.82 -41.68 14.23
C PRO A 1088 20.28 -41.01 15.53
N ASP A 1089 21.52 -41.29 15.95
CA ASP A 1089 22.15 -40.55 17.05
C ASP A 1089 22.21 -39.06 16.67
N PRO A 1090 22.05 -38.13 17.63
CA PRO A 1090 22.36 -36.73 17.40
C PRO A 1090 23.81 -36.62 16.89
N LYS A 1091 24.03 -35.92 15.76
CA LYS A 1091 25.38 -35.64 15.25
C LYS A 1091 26.20 -35.02 16.39
N PRO A 1092 27.42 -35.52 16.69
CA PRO A 1092 28.27 -34.90 17.69
C PRO A 1092 28.76 -33.53 17.19
N ASP A 1093 28.81 -32.55 18.11
CA ASP A 1093 29.23 -31.17 17.85
C ASP A 1093 30.51 -31.07 17.00
N PRO A 1094 30.59 -30.13 16.04
CA PRO A 1094 31.83 -29.87 15.33
C PRO A 1094 32.86 -29.30 16.29
N LYS A 1095 33.96 -30.03 16.49
CA LYS A 1095 35.14 -29.49 17.19
C LYS A 1095 35.81 -28.41 16.33
N PRO A 1096 36.23 -27.28 16.90
CA PRO A 1096 36.98 -26.28 16.15
C PRO A 1096 38.37 -26.83 15.78
N GLY A 1097 38.62 -26.97 14.49
CA GLY A 1097 39.95 -27.13 13.89
C GLY A 1097 40.44 -28.57 13.72
N ASP A 1098 40.28 -29.11 12.51
CA ASP A 1098 41.38 -29.83 11.87
C ASP A 1098 41.24 -29.78 10.34
N SER A 1099 42.27 -29.25 9.69
CA SER A 1099 42.42 -29.19 8.24
C SER A 1099 43.11 -30.47 7.77
N GLY A 1100 42.48 -31.25 6.88
CA GLY A 1100 43.13 -32.46 6.39
C GLY A 1100 42.36 -33.27 5.36
N THR A 1101 42.77 -33.13 4.10
CA THR A 1101 42.42 -33.93 2.92
C THR A 1101 42.54 -35.45 3.11
N THR A 1102 41.60 -36.25 2.57
CA THR A 1102 41.83 -37.27 1.50
C THR A 1102 40.59 -38.13 1.18
N ASP A 1103 40.21 -38.10 -0.11
CA ASP A 1103 39.46 -39.02 -1.00
C ASP A 1103 38.39 -40.05 -0.52
N PRO A 1104 37.32 -40.26 -1.34
CA PRO A 1104 36.07 -40.87 -0.93
C PRO A 1104 35.98 -42.39 -1.22
N LYS A 1105 35.17 -43.09 -0.44
CA LYS A 1105 34.50 -44.32 -0.89
C LYS A 1105 33.06 -44.38 -0.37
N PRO A 1106 32.10 -44.83 -1.20
CA PRO A 1106 30.69 -44.64 -0.97
C PRO A 1106 30.16 -45.65 0.05
N THR A 1107 29.50 -45.14 1.08
CA THR A 1107 28.56 -45.91 1.89
C THR A 1107 27.18 -45.36 1.65
N THR A 1108 26.36 -46.20 1.04
CA THR A 1108 24.94 -45.99 0.76
C THR A 1108 24.21 -45.48 2.02
N PRO A 1109 23.37 -44.44 1.92
CA PRO A 1109 22.54 -44.00 3.04
C PRO A 1109 21.48 -45.06 3.38
N PRO A 1110 21.07 -45.19 4.65
CA PRO A 1110 19.84 -45.89 5.01
C PRO A 1110 18.62 -45.08 4.56
N GLU A 1111 17.59 -45.80 4.11
CA GLU A 1111 16.28 -45.24 3.74
C GLU A 1111 15.57 -44.70 4.98
N THR A 1112 15.46 -43.38 5.09
CA THR A 1112 14.57 -42.65 6.01
C THR A 1112 13.76 -41.65 5.18
N GLY A 1113 12.46 -41.53 5.49
CA GLY A 1113 11.57 -40.41 5.15
C GLY A 1113 11.47 -40.03 3.67
N ASP A 1114 10.37 -40.40 3.03
CA ASP A 1114 10.03 -40.17 1.63
C ASP A 1114 10.13 -38.67 1.20
N THR A 1115 11.29 -38.24 0.71
CA THR A 1115 11.49 -36.95 -0.01
C THR A 1115 10.85 -36.95 -1.40
N SER A 1116 10.18 -38.04 -1.80
CA SER A 1116 9.70 -38.26 -3.16
C SER A 1116 8.31 -37.73 -3.50
N ASN A 1117 7.66 -36.92 -2.65
CA ASN A 1117 6.40 -36.30 -3.05
C ASN A 1117 6.56 -34.95 -3.76
N VAL A 1118 7.59 -34.15 -3.47
CA VAL A 1118 7.89 -32.94 -4.29
C VAL A 1118 8.44 -33.34 -5.67
N MET A 1119 9.24 -34.42 -5.72
CA MET A 1119 9.92 -34.92 -6.94
C MET A 1119 8.96 -35.35 -8.07
N LEU A 1120 7.78 -35.87 -7.76
CA LEU A 1120 6.86 -36.34 -8.80
C LEU A 1120 5.98 -35.22 -9.33
N TRP A 1121 5.66 -34.20 -8.53
CA TRP A 1121 4.70 -33.17 -8.90
C TRP A 1121 5.32 -31.97 -9.61
N VAL A 1122 6.57 -31.57 -9.31
CA VAL A 1122 7.28 -30.54 -10.12
C VAL A 1122 7.55 -31.05 -11.53
N ALA A 1123 7.96 -32.32 -11.68
CA ALA A 1123 8.12 -32.96 -12.99
C ALA A 1123 6.79 -33.15 -13.73
N VAL A 1124 5.69 -33.42 -13.03
CA VAL A 1124 4.35 -33.51 -13.63
C VAL A 1124 3.80 -32.13 -14.00
N ALA A 1125 4.02 -31.08 -13.20
CA ALA A 1125 3.62 -29.70 -13.47
C ALA A 1125 4.30 -29.16 -14.74
N VAL A 1126 5.62 -29.33 -14.84
CA VAL A 1126 6.42 -28.93 -16.03
C VAL A 1126 6.01 -29.71 -17.28
N ILE A 1127 5.56 -30.97 -17.16
CA ILE A 1127 5.09 -31.79 -18.30
C ILE A 1127 3.61 -31.55 -18.63
N SER A 1128 2.76 -31.16 -17.67
CA SER A 1128 1.34 -30.90 -17.90
C SER A 1128 1.05 -29.53 -18.51
N CYS A 1129 1.91 -28.53 -18.30
CA CYS A 1129 1.78 -27.21 -18.94
C CYS A 1129 2.11 -27.23 -20.45
N GLY A 1130 2.72 -28.31 -20.96
CA GLY A 1130 3.03 -28.48 -22.39
C GLY A 1130 1.92 -29.13 -23.25
N MET A 1131 0.74 -29.49 -22.71
CA MET A 1131 -0.29 -30.25 -23.46
C MET A 1131 -1.74 -29.74 -23.38
N ILE A 1132 -1.98 -28.46 -23.10
CA ILE A 1132 -3.31 -27.86 -23.29
C ILE A 1132 -3.29 -26.87 -24.46
N PRO A 1133 -3.41 -27.40 -25.70
CA PRO A 1133 -4.47 -26.88 -26.57
C PRO A 1133 -5.35 -27.96 -27.23
N ALA A 1134 -5.35 -29.22 -26.76
CA ALA A 1134 -6.03 -30.31 -27.49
C ALA A 1134 -7.30 -30.91 -26.84
N ALA A 1135 -7.61 -30.62 -25.57
CA ALA A 1135 -8.68 -31.34 -24.86
C ALA A 1135 -10.08 -30.68 -24.91
N VAL A 1136 -10.19 -29.41 -25.32
CA VAL A 1136 -11.47 -28.66 -25.32
C VAL A 1136 -12.34 -28.90 -26.57
N VAL A 1137 -11.84 -29.61 -27.60
CA VAL A 1137 -12.58 -29.79 -28.88
C VAL A 1137 -13.40 -31.10 -28.97
N VAL A 1138 -13.34 -32.03 -28.00
CA VAL A 1138 -13.98 -33.37 -28.18
C VAL A 1138 -15.22 -33.65 -27.31
N LEU A 1139 -15.63 -32.78 -26.39
CA LEU A 1139 -16.78 -33.04 -25.48
C LEU A 1139 -18.02 -32.14 -25.64
N LYS A 1140 -18.25 -31.54 -26.81
CA LYS A 1140 -19.57 -31.01 -27.21
C LYS A 1140 -20.13 -31.70 -28.44
N ARG A 1141 -20.38 -33.01 -28.34
CA ARG A 1141 -21.32 -33.72 -29.23
C ARG A 1141 -21.84 -34.99 -28.54
N LYS A 1142 -22.90 -34.86 -27.74
CA LYS A 1142 -24.05 -35.78 -27.73
C LYS A 1142 -25.12 -35.36 -26.71
N ALA A 1143 -26.33 -35.29 -27.27
CA ALA A 1143 -27.63 -35.55 -26.65
C ALA A 1143 -28.32 -34.46 -25.83
N ARG A 1144 -29.21 -33.77 -26.56
CA ARG A 1144 -30.61 -33.39 -26.25
C ARG A 1144 -30.91 -32.43 -25.11
#